data_AF-A0A2G9F2H5-F1
#
_entry.id   AF-A0A2G9F2H5-F1
#
_cell.length_a   1.000
_cell.length_b   1.000
_cell.length_c   1.000
_cell.angle_alpha   90.00
_cell.angle_beta   90.00
_cell.angle_gamma   90.00
#
_symmetry.space_group_name_H-M   'P 1'
#
loop_
_entity.id
_entity.type
_entity.pdbx_description
1 polymer ?
#
loop_
_entity_poly.entity_id
_entity_poly.type
_entity_poly.pdbx_seq_one_letter_code
_entity_poly.pdbx_strand_id
1 'polypeptide(L)'
;NKPTLPEPVRFSPIAPDIVPPDDPALPVPPTFSVILGSDCNSNCNSSGRERGHTKDTFLGSNDNKSQQNVKTILHYTWSKTDGYGLGDRGFAFKMYWENINDSQQNYFLENEPKKEIFFNSYNFGKDGREFDKPLRESEGADRNKQYFFIGGSRFMEIDNEKTEKEYGIPQGKTVQLGGILTLGIVSQQNATNLINKGTITDSKEKDDDYIKQMPYDTTGDGAGRYLTIQGPVGDYYVKRSTDGYVGYKVGIAQVDENGGRDRVTNANETTWYMNGHLQKLTNNLGGVIDFRGERSIGMYDYLPKATSWAIMKNYGTISLSGAESYGMKIASRTATRAEMENAGTINLRKNPNGSDRADNSAAMALMEDKSVTKKVNLDSGKAKNTGTINLTDVQNSSGAYINIDSDITNDTNGKINISSTIAKMANKQAVNVGMRADAGTGIGGTNKATVINKGTISLDGSFAMGMLANGAKLTNTGTITTTANKTISNGIGVAGVNNANIENTGKIKLTGTGDTNNIGVYLKSSTGTVGATGTPSIDVSGNSSIGVFTVNNSTLTMRGDVKVSGNGISGIVAKDNSKVTLNGPADITVDNNGSVSSPVGTRGSYGVVVQGSSSKFEGNDTTVNAKITNPESIGMYSEGSLTVNKANITATNGALNFFAENGGKIEIRNGGTTETGQKSLLFYARGTGNIRLSGGTLNATIKGGSTPSTRGTAFYYEGTGNTFNKTAIENYFKTTFGDGSGNSTLGHLNLNMEAGSRLFVASKVKMDLTNTAASKLTTGLTGGPNISGSGYKTFMLYLSELTVDNTVNLDNATDPYNELEIANSSIINKNTMSGSKNRQVAMAQENGKDTSSVPFPASQVKLTNDASGKINLTGEETTGMYAKRGQIDNKGEISVGKKSTAIYLEDDDLGTSPTEGTVTNSGKITLGEKSTGVYFKNGVSSKAGGVTNSGKIGSSANNVIAMTFDTGSNTKTFKNDTAGEINLTGDNSTAMYATGAGTYTAENAGKITLGNSTNTNNPNVAMFTDKSQITLKNNGKITAGN
;
A
#
# COMPACT_ATOMS: atom_id res chain seq x y z
N ASN A 1 -33.20 -13.03 -41.38
CA ASN A 1 -33.29 -12.15 -40.18
C ASN A 1 -32.03 -12.38 -39.34
N LYS A 2 -31.19 -11.38 -39.07
CA LYS A 2 -30.03 -11.55 -38.16
C LYS A 2 -30.50 -11.35 -36.71
N PRO A 3 -30.39 -12.34 -35.81
CA PRO A 3 -30.86 -12.22 -34.44
C PRO A 3 -29.96 -11.31 -33.59
N THR A 4 -30.54 -10.67 -32.58
CA THR A 4 -29.80 -10.06 -31.47
C THR A 4 -29.59 -11.11 -30.39
N LEU A 5 -28.34 -11.39 -30.02
CA LEU A 5 -28.00 -12.41 -29.02
C LEU A 5 -27.60 -11.80 -27.68
N PRO A 6 -27.72 -12.58 -26.58
CA PRO A 6 -27.14 -12.20 -25.31
C PRO A 6 -25.64 -11.92 -25.43
N GLU A 7 -25.20 -10.77 -24.94
CA GLU A 7 -23.77 -10.51 -24.78
C GLU A 7 -23.18 -11.46 -23.74
N PRO A 8 -22.01 -12.09 -24.01
CA PRO A 8 -21.35 -12.92 -23.02
C PRO A 8 -20.95 -12.08 -21.80
N VAL A 9 -21.40 -12.49 -20.61
CA VAL A 9 -20.92 -11.93 -19.35
C VAL A 9 -19.77 -12.77 -18.84
N ARG A 10 -18.64 -12.13 -18.59
CA ARG A 10 -17.45 -12.76 -18.05
C ARG A 10 -16.96 -11.96 -16.86
N PHE A 11 -16.83 -12.62 -15.74
CA PHE A 11 -16.10 -12.08 -14.62
C PHE A 11 -14.64 -12.42 -14.85
N SER A 12 -13.81 -11.40 -15.07
CA SER A 12 -12.35 -11.51 -15.05
C SER A 12 -11.85 -10.81 -13.79
N PRO A 13 -12.15 -11.34 -12.59
CA PRO A 13 -11.78 -10.67 -11.35
C PRO A 13 -10.27 -10.57 -11.28
N ILE A 14 -9.82 -9.41 -10.82
CA ILE A 14 -8.43 -9.02 -10.74
C ILE A 14 -8.00 -9.30 -9.30
N ALA A 15 -6.92 -10.08 -9.12
CA ALA A 15 -6.35 -10.30 -7.81
C ALA A 15 -5.94 -8.95 -7.18
N PRO A 16 -6.04 -8.78 -5.85
CA PRO A 16 -5.74 -7.49 -5.22
C PRO A 16 -4.32 -6.98 -5.53
N ASP A 17 -4.23 -5.75 -6.05
CA ASP A 17 -2.96 -5.09 -6.33
C ASP A 17 -2.50 -4.26 -5.12
N ILE A 18 -1.81 -4.92 -4.19
CA ILE A 18 -1.34 -4.32 -2.94
C ILE A 18 0.18 -4.47 -2.84
N VAL A 19 0.88 -3.37 -3.05
CA VAL A 19 2.34 -3.28 -2.99
C VAL A 19 2.75 -2.72 -1.61
N PRO A 20 3.62 -3.42 -0.84
CA PRO A 20 4.23 -2.86 0.36
C PRO A 20 5.01 -1.58 0.04
N PRO A 21 5.03 -0.58 0.93
CA PRO A 21 5.90 0.57 0.75
C PRO A 21 7.36 0.11 0.72
N ASP A 22 8.16 0.74 -0.14
CA ASP A 22 9.61 0.56 -0.15
C ASP A 22 10.21 0.94 1.21
N ASP A 23 11.31 0.28 1.59
CA ASP A 23 11.98 0.61 2.84
C ASP A 23 12.51 2.06 2.78
N PRO A 24 12.09 2.93 3.73
CA PRO A 24 12.55 4.31 3.74
C PRO A 24 14.03 4.39 4.14
N ALA A 25 14.67 5.52 3.81
CA ALA A 25 15.90 5.90 4.48
C ALA A 25 15.56 6.30 5.91
N LEU A 26 15.58 5.32 6.81
CA LEU A 26 15.38 5.57 8.22
C LEU A 26 16.35 6.65 8.70
N PRO A 27 15.89 7.71 9.40
CA PRO A 27 16.73 8.74 10.02
C PRO A 27 18.06 8.18 10.53
N VAL A 28 19.20 8.55 9.97
CA VAL A 28 20.47 8.11 10.57
C VAL A 28 20.59 8.94 11.85
N PRO A 29 20.61 8.33 13.04
CA PRO A 29 20.84 9.09 14.26
C PRO A 29 22.18 9.81 14.10
N PRO A 30 22.33 11.06 14.56
CA PRO A 30 23.65 11.67 14.60
C PRO A 30 24.59 10.73 15.37
N THR A 31 25.89 10.71 15.04
CA THR A 31 26.87 9.81 15.67
C THR A 31 28.10 10.53 16.20
N PHE A 32 28.13 11.85 16.08
CA PHE A 32 29.24 12.65 16.60
C PHE A 32 29.21 12.72 18.13
N SER A 33 30.41 12.92 18.70
CA SER A 33 30.60 13.19 20.12
C SER A 33 31.35 14.51 20.28
N VAL A 34 30.99 15.29 21.29
CA VAL A 34 31.74 16.47 21.71
C VAL A 34 32.62 16.04 22.86
N ILE A 35 33.90 15.78 22.58
CA ILE A 35 34.83 15.28 23.59
C ILE A 35 35.55 16.46 24.21
N LEU A 36 35.46 16.56 25.54
CA LEU A 36 35.98 17.66 26.33
C LEU A 36 36.94 17.06 27.37
N GLY A 37 38.11 17.68 27.55
CA GLY A 37 39.03 17.30 28.63
C GLY A 37 38.68 18.04 29.91
N SER A 38 39.07 17.51 31.06
CA SER A 38 39.03 18.31 32.29
C SER A 38 40.27 19.17 32.43
N ASP A 39 40.28 20.05 33.41
CA ASP A 39 41.37 20.97 33.66
C ASP A 39 41.43 21.36 35.13
N CYS A 40 42.50 22.04 35.49
CA CYS A 40 42.69 22.42 36.87
C CYS A 40 41.71 23.53 37.29
N ASN A 41 41.41 23.54 38.58
CA ASN A 41 40.49 24.46 39.26
C ASN A 41 40.78 25.98 39.17
N SER A 42 40.09 26.76 40.00
CA SER A 42 40.17 28.22 39.98
C SER A 42 41.58 28.75 40.21
N ASN A 43 42.10 29.53 39.24
CA ASN A 43 43.39 30.22 39.30
C ASN A 43 44.64 29.31 39.48
N CYS A 44 44.63 28.09 38.93
CA CYS A 44 45.81 27.19 38.90
C CYS A 44 46.35 26.95 37.48
N ASN A 45 47.37 26.10 37.32
CA ASN A 45 47.89 25.70 36.00
C ASN A 45 47.71 24.19 35.77
N SER A 46 47.07 23.78 34.67
CA SER A 46 46.92 22.36 34.30
C SER A 46 48.26 21.74 33.92
N SER A 47 48.76 20.83 34.75
CA SER A 47 50.06 20.15 34.59
C SER A 47 51.21 21.14 34.32
N GLY A 48 51.20 22.29 35.00
CA GLY A 48 52.21 23.34 34.85
C GLY A 48 52.10 24.18 33.56
N ARG A 49 51.03 24.05 32.77
CA ARG A 49 50.76 24.95 31.64
C ARG A 49 50.15 26.25 32.14
N GLU A 50 50.92 27.33 32.03
CA GLU A 50 50.52 28.63 32.55
C GLU A 50 49.32 29.24 31.83
N ARG A 51 48.36 29.72 32.62
CA ARG A 51 47.23 30.53 32.16
C ARG A 51 47.67 31.89 31.65
N GLY A 52 46.90 32.43 30.72
CA GLY A 52 47.03 33.80 30.24
C GLY A 52 45.67 34.50 30.14
N HIS A 53 45.69 35.82 29.96
CA HIS A 53 44.49 36.63 29.79
C HIS A 53 44.50 37.34 28.45
N THR A 54 43.31 37.62 27.92
CA THR A 54 43.17 38.50 26.75
C THR A 54 43.85 39.84 27.03
N LYS A 55 44.75 40.27 26.16
CA LYS A 55 45.45 41.56 26.25
C LYS A 55 44.45 42.71 26.32
N ASP A 56 44.79 43.75 27.09
CA ASP A 56 43.93 44.92 27.28
C ASP A 56 43.53 45.61 25.97
N THR A 57 44.41 45.58 24.96
CA THR A 57 44.21 46.24 23.67
C THR A 57 43.48 45.39 22.64
N PHE A 58 43.33 44.07 22.85
CA PHE A 58 42.86 43.15 21.81
C PHE A 58 41.44 43.46 21.34
N LEU A 59 40.50 43.65 22.26
CA LEU A 59 39.07 43.78 21.93
C LEU A 59 38.76 44.97 21.02
N GLY A 60 39.51 46.08 21.16
CA GLY A 60 39.37 47.28 20.32
C GLY A 60 40.33 47.34 19.13
N SER A 61 41.14 46.30 18.91
CA SER A 61 42.13 46.26 17.83
C SER A 61 41.59 45.65 16.54
N ASN A 62 42.26 45.90 15.43
CA ASN A 62 41.98 45.26 14.14
C ASN A 62 42.27 43.75 14.11
N ASP A 63 42.95 43.22 15.14
CA ASP A 63 43.25 41.80 15.30
C ASP A 63 42.02 41.00 15.76
N ASN A 64 41.07 41.65 16.45
CA ASN A 64 39.79 41.05 16.80
C ASN A 64 38.89 40.99 15.56
N LYS A 65 39.09 39.98 14.72
CA LYS A 65 38.24 39.70 13.54
C LYS A 65 36.93 39.01 13.91
N SER A 66 36.34 39.41 15.04
CA SER A 66 35.08 38.87 15.55
C SER A 66 34.32 39.92 16.36
N GLN A 67 33.09 39.62 16.75
CA GLN A 67 32.29 40.44 17.65
C GLN A 67 32.66 40.25 19.14
N GLN A 68 33.71 39.47 19.48
CA GLN A 68 34.11 39.23 20.87
C GLN A 68 34.21 40.54 21.66
N ASN A 69 33.48 40.62 22.76
CA ASN A 69 33.33 41.85 23.56
C ASN A 69 33.67 41.64 25.05
N VAL A 70 34.26 40.50 25.39
CA VAL A 70 34.71 40.15 26.74
C VAL A 70 36.14 39.64 26.71
N LYS A 71 36.90 39.96 27.76
CA LYS A 71 38.22 39.36 27.98
C LYS A 71 38.01 37.92 28.42
N THR A 72 38.87 37.04 27.93
CA THR A 72 38.83 35.61 28.23
C THR A 72 40.12 35.18 28.90
N ILE A 73 40.05 34.01 29.53
CA ILE A 73 41.16 33.32 30.14
C ILE A 73 41.59 32.20 29.19
N LEU A 74 42.87 32.17 28.84
CA LEU A 74 43.47 31.03 28.17
C LEU A 74 43.73 29.95 29.20
N HIS A 75 43.16 28.77 28.97
CA HIS A 75 43.32 27.59 29.81
C HIS A 75 43.74 26.37 28.99
N TYR A 76 44.11 25.31 29.69
CA TYR A 76 44.52 24.04 29.09
C TYR A 76 43.88 22.87 29.84
N THR A 77 43.52 21.82 29.12
CA THR A 77 43.10 20.57 29.76
C THR A 77 44.26 19.95 30.56
N TRP A 78 43.95 19.00 31.44
CA TRP A 78 44.95 18.14 32.08
C TRP A 78 45.85 17.40 31.07
N SER A 79 46.97 16.87 31.55
CA SER A 79 47.87 16.00 30.79
C SER A 79 47.31 14.59 30.67
N LYS A 80 47.81 13.82 29.70
CA LYS A 80 47.43 12.41 29.57
C LYS A 80 47.81 11.60 30.81
N THR A 81 48.91 12.00 31.48
CA THR A 81 49.41 11.35 32.69
C THR A 81 48.52 11.59 33.92
N ASP A 82 47.72 12.65 33.93
CA ASP A 82 46.78 12.93 35.02
C ASP A 82 45.57 11.97 34.98
N GLY A 83 45.18 11.54 33.79
CA GLY A 83 44.31 10.37 33.59
C GLY A 83 42.81 10.59 33.77
N TYR A 84 42.33 11.83 33.98
CA TYR A 84 40.92 12.14 34.26
C TYR A 84 40.01 11.88 33.05
N GLY A 85 40.10 12.67 31.98
CA GLY A 85 39.27 12.59 30.78
C GLY A 85 39.90 11.87 29.59
N LEU A 86 39.12 11.68 28.52
CA LEU A 86 39.65 11.28 27.21
C LEU A 86 40.27 12.48 26.45
N GLY A 87 39.91 13.71 26.85
CA GLY A 87 40.39 14.94 26.26
C GLY A 87 41.63 15.55 26.92
N ASP A 88 42.30 14.82 27.82
CA ASP A 88 43.36 15.37 28.64
C ASP A 88 44.72 15.20 27.96
N ARG A 89 45.16 16.22 27.21
CA ARG A 89 46.49 16.28 26.59
C ARG A 89 47.08 17.69 26.57
N GLY A 90 46.72 18.52 27.54
CA GLY A 90 47.10 19.93 27.52
C GLY A 90 46.48 20.72 26.37
N PHE A 91 45.24 20.41 25.98
CA PHE A 91 44.56 21.10 24.89
C PHE A 91 44.10 22.48 25.32
N ALA A 92 44.43 23.50 24.53
CA ALA A 92 44.12 24.90 24.83
C ALA A 92 42.65 25.22 24.56
N PHE A 93 42.07 26.09 25.39
CA PHE A 93 40.73 26.63 25.24
C PHE A 93 40.55 27.96 25.94
N LYS A 94 39.41 28.63 25.68
CA LYS A 94 39.04 29.89 26.34
C LYS A 94 38.03 29.66 27.44
N MET A 95 38.12 30.47 28.49
CA MET A 95 37.05 30.65 29.46
C MET A 95 36.66 32.12 29.59
N TYR A 96 35.42 32.42 29.92
CA TYR A 96 35.05 33.78 30.33
C TYR A 96 34.91 33.90 31.85
N TRP A 97 34.31 32.90 32.50
CA TRP A 97 34.14 32.87 33.94
C TRP A 97 34.35 31.45 34.50
N GLU A 98 35.01 31.37 35.65
CA GLU A 98 35.18 30.16 36.46
C GLU A 98 34.74 30.46 37.90
N ASN A 99 34.25 29.47 38.62
CA ASN A 99 33.92 29.65 40.04
C ASN A 99 35.19 29.69 40.90
N ILE A 100 35.07 30.29 42.09
CA ILE A 100 36.07 30.15 43.14
C ILE A 100 35.80 28.84 43.88
N ASN A 101 36.85 28.08 44.20
CA ASN A 101 36.76 26.82 44.93
C ASN A 101 35.98 27.01 46.25
N ASP A 102 35.07 26.07 46.56
CA ASP A 102 34.25 26.07 47.79
C ASP A 102 33.48 27.39 48.04
N SER A 103 33.00 28.05 46.97
CA SER A 103 32.23 29.30 47.06
C SER A 103 30.94 29.12 47.88
N GLN A 104 30.70 30.01 48.84
CA GLN A 104 29.50 29.91 49.68
C GLN A 104 28.23 30.50 49.05
N GLN A 105 28.27 31.10 47.86
CA GLN A 105 27.11 31.78 47.25
C GLN A 105 26.77 31.27 45.85
N ASN A 106 25.48 31.29 45.53
CA ASN A 106 24.97 31.12 44.16
C ASN A 106 25.45 32.28 43.27
N TYR A 107 25.60 32.05 41.96
CA TYR A 107 26.06 33.08 41.04
C TYR A 107 25.35 33.03 39.68
N PHE A 108 24.76 34.15 39.27
CA PHE A 108 23.99 34.26 38.04
C PHE A 108 24.46 35.39 37.12
N LEU A 109 25.74 35.46 36.76
CA LEU A 109 26.32 36.47 35.84
C LEU A 109 25.78 37.91 36.01
N GLU A 110 25.45 38.30 37.24
CA GLU A 110 24.70 39.53 37.52
C GLU A 110 25.61 40.76 37.38
N ASN A 111 26.91 40.55 37.61
CA ASN A 111 27.94 41.60 37.59
C ASN A 111 28.44 41.95 36.19
N GLU A 112 28.12 41.18 35.14
CA GLU A 112 28.49 41.57 33.77
C GLU A 112 27.52 42.65 33.28
N PRO A 113 27.96 43.86 32.94
CA PRO A 113 27.06 44.93 32.50
C PRO A 113 26.47 44.69 31.10
N LYS A 114 27.16 43.97 30.22
CA LYS A 114 26.69 43.75 28.84
C LYS A 114 25.47 42.85 28.80
N LYS A 115 24.47 43.22 28.01
CA LYS A 115 23.26 42.40 27.79
C LYS A 115 23.50 41.30 26.75
N GLU A 116 24.26 41.61 25.71
CA GLU A 116 24.68 40.65 24.68
C GLU A 116 26.20 40.47 24.76
N ILE A 117 26.63 39.21 24.92
CA ILE A 117 28.01 38.84 25.20
C ILE A 117 28.46 37.88 24.11
N PHE A 118 29.58 38.19 23.46
CA PHE A 118 30.13 37.41 22.36
C PHE A 118 31.35 36.64 22.83
N PHE A 119 31.25 35.31 22.78
CA PHE A 119 32.26 34.38 23.24
C PHE A 119 32.52 33.31 22.17
N ASN A 120 33.78 32.95 21.94
CA ASN A 120 34.13 32.05 20.84
C ASN A 120 35.30 31.12 21.16
N SER A 121 35.53 30.14 20.28
CA SER A 121 36.72 29.27 20.28
C SER A 121 37.74 29.66 19.20
N TYR A 122 37.70 30.88 18.68
CA TYR A 122 38.62 31.34 17.63
C TYR A 122 40.05 31.42 18.17
N ASN A 123 40.99 30.79 17.47
CA ASN A 123 42.38 30.76 17.92
C ASN A 123 43.17 31.93 17.33
N PHE A 124 42.98 33.13 17.91
CA PHE A 124 43.83 34.28 17.63
C PHE A 124 45.19 34.17 18.35
N GLY A 125 45.29 33.31 19.36
CA GLY A 125 46.51 33.06 20.13
C GLY A 125 47.61 32.34 19.35
N LYS A 126 47.28 31.54 18.33
CA LYS A 126 48.28 30.82 17.50
C LYS A 126 49.28 31.75 16.83
N ASP A 127 48.85 32.98 16.56
CA ASP A 127 49.65 34.06 15.97
C ASP A 127 50.13 35.08 17.02
N GLY A 128 49.96 34.78 18.32
CA GLY A 128 50.36 35.64 19.43
C GLY A 128 49.53 36.91 19.61
N ARG A 129 48.35 37.02 18.97
CA ARG A 129 47.57 38.28 18.93
C ARG A 129 46.73 38.53 20.19
N GLU A 130 45.99 37.53 20.68
CA GLU A 130 44.96 37.72 21.72
C GLU A 130 45.48 37.69 23.17
N PHE A 131 46.37 36.76 23.52
CA PHE A 131 46.75 36.50 24.92
C PHE A 131 48.10 37.11 25.31
N ASP A 132 48.22 37.55 26.55
CA ASP A 132 49.44 38.10 27.15
C ASP A 132 50.57 37.08 27.32
N LYS A 133 50.23 35.78 27.32
CA LYS A 133 51.17 34.65 27.31
C LYS A 133 51.11 33.86 26.01
N PRO A 134 52.24 33.29 25.54
CA PRO A 134 52.25 32.44 24.37
C PRO A 134 51.52 31.11 24.63
N LEU A 135 50.93 30.54 23.57
CA LEU A 135 50.33 29.20 23.62
C LEU A 135 51.39 28.14 23.87
N ARG A 136 51.12 27.23 24.82
CA ARG A 136 51.94 26.03 25.06
C ARG A 136 51.44 24.87 24.19
N GLU A 137 52.36 23.97 23.86
CA GLU A 137 52.08 22.82 23.00
C GLU A 137 51.26 21.75 23.73
N SER A 138 50.35 21.09 23.00
CA SER A 138 49.66 19.90 23.50
C SER A 138 50.56 18.67 23.44
N GLU A 139 50.23 17.62 24.18
CA GLU A 139 51.01 16.38 24.19
C GLU A 139 50.87 15.57 22.90
N GLY A 140 51.98 15.00 22.45
CA GLY A 140 52.10 14.33 21.16
C GLY A 140 52.35 15.35 20.05
N ALA A 141 51.60 15.26 18.96
CA ALA A 141 51.60 16.31 17.95
C ALA A 141 50.91 17.56 18.53
N ASP A 142 51.53 18.73 18.35
CA ASP A 142 50.95 19.98 18.82
C ASP A 142 49.68 20.33 18.03
N ARG A 143 48.55 20.35 18.74
CA ARG A 143 47.21 20.63 18.22
C ARG A 143 46.67 21.98 18.71
N ASN A 144 47.41 22.70 19.56
CA ASN A 144 46.95 23.97 20.15
C ASN A 144 47.08 25.17 19.20
N LYS A 145 47.76 25.00 18.05
CA LYS A 145 47.97 26.06 17.03
C LYS A 145 47.03 25.91 15.82
N GLN A 146 45.95 25.14 15.94
CA GLN A 146 44.93 24.97 14.89
C GLN A 146 44.03 26.21 14.75
N TYR A 147 43.15 26.24 13.73
CA TYR A 147 42.24 27.36 13.49
C TYR A 147 41.24 27.59 14.64
N PHE A 148 40.77 26.53 15.29
CA PHE A 148 39.94 26.65 16.49
C PHE A 148 40.66 26.06 17.70
N PHE A 149 40.29 26.54 18.88
CA PHE A 149 40.61 25.85 20.12
C PHE A 149 39.85 24.53 20.22
N ILE A 150 40.52 23.51 20.73
CA ILE A 150 40.00 22.13 20.77
C ILE A 150 39.84 21.57 22.18
N GLY A 151 40.28 22.28 23.22
CA GLY A 151 40.08 21.88 24.62
C GLY A 151 38.64 22.08 25.11
N GLY A 152 37.78 22.66 24.25
CA GLY A 152 36.39 22.97 24.55
C GLY A 152 36.25 24.29 25.28
N SER A 153 36.06 25.41 24.56
CA SER A 153 35.95 26.74 25.14
C SER A 153 34.64 26.89 25.93
N ARG A 154 34.69 27.42 27.15
CA ARG A 154 33.59 27.38 28.13
C ARG A 154 33.25 28.78 28.59
N PHE A 155 32.05 29.24 28.30
CA PHE A 155 31.66 30.59 28.71
C PHE A 155 31.59 30.70 30.24
N MET A 156 30.93 29.74 30.90
CA MET A 156 30.97 29.57 32.35
C MET A 156 31.39 28.14 32.70
N GLU A 157 32.33 28.01 33.63
CA GLU A 157 32.76 26.73 34.20
C GLU A 157 32.59 26.67 35.72
N ILE A 158 32.21 25.49 36.20
CA ILE A 158 32.06 25.16 37.60
C ILE A 158 32.86 23.90 37.95
N ASP A 159 33.78 24.04 38.90
CA ASP A 159 34.63 22.98 39.45
C ASP A 159 34.74 23.03 40.99
N ASN A 160 35.07 21.89 41.63
CA ASN A 160 35.37 21.76 43.05
C ASN A 160 34.29 22.31 44.00
N GLU A 161 33.01 22.12 43.66
CA GLU A 161 31.88 22.53 44.49
C GLU A 161 31.25 21.32 45.20
N LYS A 162 31.40 21.27 46.52
CA LYS A 162 30.98 20.15 47.37
C LYS A 162 29.57 20.34 47.95
N THR A 163 29.03 21.56 47.91
CA THR A 163 27.72 21.90 48.46
C THR A 163 26.74 22.25 47.35
N GLU A 164 25.45 21.95 47.53
CA GLU A 164 24.45 22.22 46.49
C GLU A 164 24.34 23.73 46.19
N LYS A 165 24.72 24.14 44.97
CA LYS A 165 24.74 25.55 44.52
C LYS A 165 24.14 25.75 43.14
N GLU A 166 23.66 26.96 42.88
CA GLU A 166 23.14 27.36 41.58
C GLU A 166 24.10 28.31 40.86
N TYR A 167 24.41 27.97 39.60
CA TYR A 167 25.24 28.78 38.71
C TYR A 167 24.55 28.96 37.38
N GLY A 168 24.54 30.17 36.81
CA GLY A 168 23.75 30.37 35.61
C GLY A 168 23.84 31.69 34.87
N ILE A 169 23.08 31.74 33.77
CA ILE A 169 22.84 32.95 32.98
C ILE A 169 21.46 33.49 33.39
N PRO A 170 21.34 34.76 33.83
CA PRO A 170 20.08 35.33 34.28
C PRO A 170 19.21 35.76 33.11
N GLN A 171 17.93 36.05 33.39
CA GLN A 171 17.00 36.58 32.40
C GLN A 171 17.51 37.92 31.83
N GLY A 172 17.29 38.15 30.53
CA GLY A 172 17.67 39.39 29.85
C GLY A 172 19.12 39.44 29.36
N LYS A 173 19.90 38.38 29.60
CA LYS A 173 21.24 38.18 29.01
C LYS A 173 21.17 37.29 27.78
N THR A 174 21.99 37.60 26.79
CA THR A 174 22.22 36.79 25.59
C THR A 174 23.71 36.47 25.47
N VAL A 175 24.04 35.20 25.37
CA VAL A 175 25.40 34.70 25.11
C VAL A 175 25.45 34.17 23.68
N GLN A 176 26.23 34.84 22.85
CA GLN A 176 26.50 34.48 21.46
C GLN A 176 27.76 33.61 21.40
N LEU A 177 27.60 32.34 21.05
CA LEU A 177 28.69 31.37 20.90
C LEU A 177 29.19 31.35 19.46
N GLY A 178 30.51 31.48 19.28
CA GLY A 178 31.21 31.35 18.00
C GLY A 178 32.23 30.21 17.99
N GLY A 179 32.49 29.64 16.82
CA GLY A 179 33.38 28.52 16.57
C GLY A 179 32.80 27.15 16.94
N ILE A 180 33.69 26.16 16.94
CA ILE A 180 33.38 24.77 17.30
C ILE A 180 33.76 24.50 18.76
N LEU A 181 33.17 23.47 19.36
CA LEU A 181 33.49 23.04 20.73
C LEU A 181 33.38 24.23 21.70
N THR A 182 32.37 25.07 21.50
CA THR A 182 32.09 26.26 22.31
C THR A 182 30.85 26.00 23.15
N LEU A 183 30.97 26.21 24.46
CA LEU A 183 30.01 25.80 25.46
C LEU A 183 29.47 26.99 26.26
N GLY A 184 28.19 26.95 26.61
CA GLY A 184 27.55 27.97 27.45
C GLY A 184 27.87 27.82 28.94
N ILE A 185 27.38 26.76 29.57
CA ILE A 185 27.59 26.51 31.01
C ILE A 185 28.08 25.07 31.19
N VAL A 186 29.21 24.87 31.87
CA VAL A 186 29.88 23.58 32.02
C VAL A 186 30.16 23.27 33.49
N SER A 187 30.00 22.01 33.89
CA SER A 187 30.43 21.50 35.21
C SER A 187 31.27 20.24 35.08
N GLN A 188 32.33 20.15 35.89
CA GLN A 188 33.24 19.00 36.00
C GLN A 188 32.82 18.00 37.09
N GLN A 189 31.54 17.57 37.08
CA GLN A 189 30.94 16.64 38.06
C GLN A 189 30.91 17.13 39.52
N ASN A 190 30.09 18.13 39.81
CA ASN A 190 30.03 18.79 41.12
C ASN A 190 28.62 18.79 41.73
N ALA A 191 28.51 19.23 42.97
CA ALA A 191 27.22 19.43 43.63
C ALA A 191 26.50 20.70 43.11
N THR A 192 26.25 20.82 41.81
CA THR A 192 25.73 22.07 41.24
C THR A 192 24.48 21.90 40.40
N ASN A 193 23.68 22.95 40.34
CA ASN A 193 22.59 23.13 39.39
C ASN A 193 23.01 24.20 38.38
N LEU A 194 23.30 23.78 37.15
CA LEU A 194 23.59 24.69 36.05
C LEU A 194 22.29 25.21 35.46
N ILE A 195 22.04 26.52 35.50
CA ILE A 195 20.74 27.10 35.16
C ILE A 195 20.86 28.14 34.05
N ASN A 196 20.18 27.92 32.93
CA ASN A 196 19.95 28.97 31.92
C ASN A 196 18.57 29.61 32.11
N LYS A 197 18.52 30.91 32.44
CA LYS A 197 17.31 31.76 32.42
C LYS A 197 17.34 32.79 31.29
N GLY A 198 18.47 32.93 30.59
CA GLY A 198 18.67 33.86 29.47
C GLY A 198 18.65 33.15 28.12
N THR A 199 19.39 33.70 27.16
CA THR A 199 19.52 33.14 25.81
C THR A 199 20.96 32.70 25.56
N ILE A 200 21.16 31.45 25.11
CA ILE A 200 22.43 30.95 24.57
C ILE A 200 22.19 30.66 23.08
N THR A 201 22.96 31.28 22.18
CA THR A 201 22.71 31.15 20.74
C THR A 201 23.97 31.37 19.91
N ASP A 202 23.95 30.99 18.63
CA ASP A 202 25.00 31.29 17.64
C ASP A 202 24.50 32.20 16.51
N SER A 203 23.35 32.84 16.71
CA SER A 203 22.62 33.58 15.67
C SER A 203 23.42 34.68 14.94
N LYS A 204 24.50 35.17 15.56
CA LYS A 204 25.40 36.22 15.05
C LYS A 204 26.76 35.72 14.59
N GLU A 205 27.06 34.42 14.74
CA GLU A 205 28.37 33.84 14.38
C GLU A 205 28.73 34.05 12.91
N LYS A 206 27.77 33.83 11.99
CA LYS A 206 27.99 34.00 10.55
C LYS A 206 28.49 35.40 10.16
N ASP A 207 28.29 36.38 11.04
CA ASP A 207 28.64 37.77 10.80
C ASP A 207 30.11 38.06 11.16
N ASP A 208 30.79 37.15 11.86
CA ASP A 208 32.21 37.26 12.22
C ASP A 208 33.12 37.05 11.01
N ASP A 209 34.07 37.97 10.80
CA ASP A 209 35.07 37.87 9.73
C ASP A 209 35.92 36.59 9.85
N TYR A 210 36.19 36.13 11.09
CA TYR A 210 36.88 34.87 11.35
C TYR A 210 36.18 33.66 10.72
N ILE A 211 34.84 33.63 10.73
CA ILE A 211 34.06 32.54 10.12
C ILE A 211 33.94 32.75 8.62
N LYS A 212 33.68 33.98 8.16
CA LYS A 212 33.62 34.32 6.73
C LYS A 212 34.93 34.00 6.00
N GLN A 213 36.07 34.12 6.67
CA GLN A 213 37.40 33.86 6.11
C GLN A 213 37.96 32.48 6.49
N MET A 214 37.17 31.63 7.15
CA MET A 214 37.60 30.27 7.51
C MET A 214 38.11 29.51 6.27
N PRO A 215 39.33 28.95 6.32
CA PRO A 215 39.87 28.16 5.23
C PRO A 215 39.17 26.80 5.16
N TYR A 216 39.35 26.12 4.05
CA TYR A 216 39.09 24.68 3.93
C TYR A 216 40.40 23.96 3.66
N ASP A 217 40.42 22.65 3.85
CA ASP A 217 41.57 21.84 3.48
C ASP A 217 41.91 22.07 2.01
N THR A 218 43.20 22.05 1.69
CA THR A 218 43.70 22.26 0.32
C THR A 218 43.98 20.95 -0.42
N THR A 219 43.98 19.83 0.30
CA THR A 219 44.29 18.48 -0.21
C THR A 219 43.44 17.40 0.46
N GLY A 220 43.35 16.21 -0.13
CA GLY A 220 42.60 15.07 0.44
C GLY A 220 41.08 15.21 0.30
N ASP A 221 40.34 14.36 1.03
CA ASP A 221 38.87 14.29 0.94
C ASP A 221 38.15 15.58 1.36
N GLY A 222 38.82 16.40 2.18
CA GLY A 222 38.34 17.70 2.63
C GLY A 222 38.58 18.85 1.65
N ALA A 223 39.35 18.65 0.57
CA ALA A 223 39.79 19.72 -0.32
C ALA A 223 38.62 20.60 -0.81
N GLY A 224 38.57 21.85 -0.35
CA GLY A 224 37.51 22.81 -0.68
C GLY A 224 36.12 22.50 -0.10
N ARG A 225 35.98 21.49 0.77
CA ARG A 225 34.68 21.01 1.30
C ARG A 225 34.51 21.28 2.79
N TYR A 226 35.55 21.05 3.57
CA TYR A 226 35.57 21.27 5.01
C TYR A 226 37.01 21.54 5.47
N LEU A 227 37.14 22.05 6.69
CA LEU A 227 38.38 22.17 7.42
C LEU A 227 38.48 20.99 8.38
N THR A 228 39.53 20.20 8.27
CA THR A 228 39.81 19.12 9.23
C THR A 228 40.48 19.70 10.46
N ILE A 229 39.82 19.57 11.61
CA ILE A 229 40.37 19.93 12.92
C ILE A 229 40.66 18.66 13.68
N GLN A 230 41.94 18.44 14.00
CA GLN A 230 42.37 17.33 14.84
C GLN A 230 41.91 17.59 16.27
N GLY A 231 40.79 16.97 16.65
CA GLY A 231 40.23 17.12 17.98
C GLY A 231 40.89 16.22 19.01
N PRO A 232 40.27 16.07 20.20
CA PRO A 232 40.90 15.34 21.29
C PRO A 232 41.12 13.83 21.04
N VAL A 233 40.11 13.13 20.49
CA VAL A 233 40.14 11.66 20.26
C VAL A 233 39.85 11.29 18.80
N GLY A 234 39.75 12.28 17.92
CA GLY A 234 39.48 12.10 16.50
C GLY A 234 39.31 13.44 15.78
N ASP A 235 39.10 13.37 14.48
CA ASP A 235 38.97 14.55 13.63
C ASP A 235 37.54 15.09 13.61
N TYR A 236 37.44 16.42 13.58
CA TYR A 236 36.22 17.17 13.39
C TYR A 236 36.23 17.77 11.99
N TYR A 237 35.18 17.53 11.21
CA TYR A 237 35.05 18.04 9.85
C TYR A 237 34.17 19.28 9.85
N VAL A 238 34.80 20.46 9.83
CA VAL A 238 34.12 21.73 10.07
C VAL A 238 33.87 22.44 8.75
N LYS A 239 32.61 22.76 8.48
CA LYS A 239 32.23 23.59 7.34
C LYS A 239 31.24 24.65 7.79
N ARG A 240 31.24 25.77 7.06
CA ARG A 240 30.11 26.69 7.06
C ARG A 240 28.89 25.97 6.46
N SER A 241 27.76 26.08 7.12
CA SER A 241 26.46 25.71 6.58
C SER A 241 26.05 26.65 5.45
N THR A 242 24.90 26.40 4.81
CA THR A 242 24.42 27.24 3.71
C THR A 242 24.18 28.67 4.18
N ASP A 243 23.71 28.83 5.42
CA ASP A 243 23.47 30.13 6.01
C ASP A 243 24.71 30.71 6.74
N GLY A 244 25.86 30.04 6.67
CA GLY A 244 27.16 30.55 7.12
C GLY A 244 27.57 30.22 8.56
N TYR A 245 26.91 29.27 9.24
CA TYR A 245 27.22 28.89 10.62
C TYR A 245 28.17 27.69 10.68
N VAL A 246 28.93 27.54 11.77
CA VAL A 246 29.73 26.33 12.04
C VAL A 246 29.20 25.58 13.26
N GLY A 247 29.49 24.29 13.32
CA GLY A 247 28.84 23.36 14.24
C GLY A 247 29.44 23.18 15.64
N TYR A 248 29.03 22.08 16.30
CA TYR A 248 29.63 21.56 17.54
C TYR A 248 29.52 22.45 18.77
N LYS A 249 28.39 23.14 18.92
CA LYS A 249 28.10 23.98 20.11
C LYS A 249 27.34 23.21 21.16
N VAL A 250 27.55 23.56 22.43
CA VAL A 250 26.78 22.96 23.55
C VAL A 250 26.22 24.05 24.45
N GLY A 251 24.92 23.98 24.77
CA GLY A 251 24.28 24.97 25.65
C GLY A 251 24.66 24.78 27.10
N ILE A 252 24.29 23.63 27.67
CA ILE A 252 24.62 23.24 29.05
C ILE A 252 25.25 21.85 29.02
N ALA A 253 26.41 21.69 29.65
CA ALA A 253 27.16 20.44 29.64
C ALA A 253 27.66 20.01 31.00
N GLN A 254 27.83 18.71 31.15
CA GLN A 254 28.63 18.10 32.21
C GLN A 254 29.76 17.28 31.57
N VAL A 255 30.96 17.38 32.14
CA VAL A 255 32.19 16.74 31.67
C VAL A 255 32.95 16.07 32.82
N ASP A 256 33.92 15.22 32.48
CA ASP A 256 34.56 14.23 33.37
C ASP A 256 35.77 14.79 34.14
N GLU A 257 35.74 14.75 35.47
CA GLU A 257 36.91 15.03 36.33
C GLU A 257 36.76 14.43 37.73
N ASN A 258 35.88 15.02 38.54
CA ASN A 258 35.78 14.74 39.98
C ASN A 258 35.13 13.39 40.28
N GLY A 259 34.60 12.70 39.26
CA GLY A 259 34.00 11.38 39.40
C GLY A 259 32.68 11.38 40.18
N GLY A 260 31.87 10.37 39.91
CA GLY A 260 30.68 10.07 40.69
C GLY A 260 30.94 9.02 41.77
N ARG A 261 29.86 8.41 42.22
CA ARG A 261 29.90 7.07 42.81
C ARG A 261 29.57 6.04 41.75
N ASP A 262 30.33 4.95 41.72
CA ASP A 262 30.07 3.85 40.81
C ASP A 262 28.68 3.29 41.12
N ARG A 263 27.89 3.09 40.06
CA ARG A 263 26.50 2.65 40.22
C ARG A 263 26.35 1.32 40.97
N VAL A 264 27.31 0.40 40.82
CA VAL A 264 27.17 -0.98 41.31
C VAL A 264 27.71 -1.10 42.72
N THR A 265 28.91 -0.58 42.94
CA THR A 265 29.63 -0.68 44.22
C THR A 265 29.28 0.45 45.18
N ASN A 266 28.71 1.56 44.67
CA ASN A 266 28.45 2.80 45.41
C ASN A 266 29.72 3.42 46.04
N ALA A 267 30.90 2.98 45.62
CA ALA A 267 32.18 3.57 46.01
C ALA A 267 32.47 4.79 45.15
N ASN A 268 33.25 5.74 45.67
CA ASN A 268 33.73 6.88 44.89
C ASN A 268 34.60 6.37 43.73
N GLU A 269 34.35 6.83 42.50
CA GLU A 269 35.11 6.42 41.32
C GLU A 269 36.47 7.12 41.24
N THR A 270 36.64 8.19 41.99
CA THR A 270 37.86 8.96 42.13
C THR A 270 38.19 9.13 43.61
N THR A 271 39.45 9.40 43.92
CA THR A 271 39.88 9.79 45.27
C THR A 271 39.43 11.20 45.65
N TRP A 272 39.00 12.01 44.67
CA TRP A 272 38.68 13.43 44.81
C TRP A 272 37.20 13.68 44.47
N TYR A 273 36.31 13.33 45.39
CA TYR A 273 34.86 13.32 45.17
C TYR A 273 34.17 14.61 45.64
N MET A 274 33.60 15.37 44.70
CA MET A 274 32.93 16.67 44.95
C MET A 274 31.40 16.57 45.03
N ASN A 275 30.88 15.48 45.59
CA ASN A 275 29.42 15.28 45.71
C ASN A 275 28.67 15.35 44.36
N GLY A 276 29.30 14.99 43.24
CA GLY A 276 28.70 14.98 41.89
C GLY A 276 27.38 14.21 41.75
N HIS A 277 27.03 13.37 42.73
CA HIS A 277 25.69 12.78 42.85
C HIS A 277 24.52 13.78 43.02
N LEU A 278 24.81 15.07 43.25
CA LEU A 278 23.85 16.16 43.35
C LEU A 278 23.73 17.00 42.06
N GLN A 279 24.51 16.71 41.02
CA GLN A 279 24.56 17.49 39.78
C GLN A 279 23.19 17.59 39.09
N LYS A 280 22.87 18.80 38.61
CA LYS A 280 21.69 19.11 37.79
C LYS A 280 22.07 20.04 36.63
N LEU A 281 21.38 19.86 35.50
CA LEU A 281 21.48 20.71 34.31
C LEU A 281 20.05 21.16 33.99
N THR A 282 19.80 22.47 34.01
CA THR A 282 18.46 23.04 33.91
C THR A 282 18.42 24.17 32.88
N ASN A 283 17.73 23.96 31.76
CA ASN A 283 17.27 25.09 30.94
C ASN A 283 15.93 25.57 31.52
N ASN A 284 15.94 26.65 32.29
CA ASN A 284 14.81 27.07 33.10
C ASN A 284 13.65 27.61 32.26
N LEU A 285 12.46 27.75 32.86
CA LEU A 285 11.34 28.44 32.22
C LEU A 285 11.78 29.86 31.78
N GLY A 286 11.51 30.20 30.53
CA GLY A 286 11.96 31.44 29.88
C GLY A 286 13.39 31.39 29.31
N GLY A 287 14.19 30.38 29.67
CA GLY A 287 15.51 30.14 29.09
C GLY A 287 15.42 29.67 27.63
N VAL A 288 16.34 30.16 26.79
CA VAL A 288 16.41 29.85 25.37
C VAL A 288 17.79 29.31 25.01
N ILE A 289 17.83 28.22 24.27
CA ILE A 289 19.01 27.72 23.56
C ILE A 289 18.65 27.66 22.07
N ASP A 290 19.32 28.41 21.19
CA ASP A 290 19.03 28.47 19.75
C ASP A 290 20.31 28.32 18.92
N PHE A 291 20.52 27.13 18.33
CA PHE A 291 21.70 26.81 17.53
C PHE A 291 21.36 26.56 16.05
N ARG A 292 22.15 27.17 15.17
CA ARG A 292 22.02 27.11 13.71
C ARG A 292 23.12 26.28 13.06
N GLY A 293 24.28 26.17 13.70
CA GLY A 293 25.36 25.29 13.26
C GLY A 293 25.04 23.80 13.35
N GLU A 294 25.50 23.02 12.36
CA GLU A 294 25.36 21.55 12.33
C GLU A 294 25.95 20.88 13.59
N ARG A 295 25.52 19.67 13.94
CA ARG A 295 26.15 18.87 15.01
C ARG A 295 26.22 19.60 16.35
N SER A 296 25.19 20.36 16.71
CA SER A 296 25.11 21.09 17.98
C SER A 296 24.23 20.33 18.99
N ILE A 297 24.44 20.58 20.29
CA ILE A 297 23.74 19.91 21.38
C ILE A 297 23.14 20.94 22.33
N GLY A 298 21.83 20.92 22.56
CA GLY A 298 21.21 21.83 23.53
C GLY A 298 21.71 21.56 24.96
N MET A 299 21.50 20.34 25.44
CA MET A 299 21.94 19.87 26.76
C MET A 299 22.66 18.52 26.65
N TYR A 300 23.82 18.39 27.30
CA TYR A 300 24.70 17.23 27.13
C TYR A 300 25.26 16.73 28.47
N ASP A 301 25.02 15.45 28.77
CA ASP A 301 25.70 14.75 29.86
C ASP A 301 26.71 13.80 29.25
N TYR A 302 28.01 14.12 29.38
CA TYR A 302 29.07 13.34 28.76
C TYR A 302 30.13 12.95 29.79
N LEU A 303 30.07 11.70 30.22
CA LEU A 303 31.02 11.09 31.16
C LEU A 303 31.52 9.76 30.59
N PRO A 304 32.64 9.78 29.84
CA PRO A 304 33.13 8.60 29.15
C PRO A 304 33.74 7.54 30.07
N LYS A 305 34.24 7.92 31.27
CA LYS A 305 34.86 7.00 32.23
C LYS A 305 34.13 6.90 33.58
N ALA A 306 33.30 7.88 33.93
CA ALA A 306 32.60 7.93 35.20
C ALA A 306 31.09 7.69 35.09
N THR A 307 30.47 7.43 36.24
CA THR A 307 29.04 7.28 36.43
C THR A 307 28.40 8.66 36.66
N SER A 308 27.48 9.04 35.78
CA SER A 308 26.64 10.21 35.93
C SER A 308 25.49 9.97 36.90
N TRP A 309 25.20 10.96 37.71
CA TRP A 309 24.03 11.01 38.59
C TRP A 309 23.11 12.18 38.22
N ALA A 310 23.37 12.79 37.07
CA ALA A 310 22.85 14.07 36.70
C ALA A 310 21.34 14.04 36.46
N ILE A 311 20.68 15.08 36.94
CA ILE A 311 19.29 15.38 36.56
C ILE A 311 19.32 16.44 35.46
N MET A 312 18.92 16.08 34.25
CA MET A 312 18.90 16.98 33.09
C MET A 312 17.46 17.36 32.73
N LYS A 313 17.09 18.65 32.87
CA LYS A 313 15.73 19.15 32.62
C LYS A 313 15.68 20.36 31.71
N ASN A 314 14.85 20.29 30.69
CA ASN A 314 14.44 21.44 29.88
C ASN A 314 13.04 21.90 30.27
N TYR A 315 12.92 23.06 30.89
CA TYR A 315 11.66 23.81 31.09
C TYR A 315 11.49 24.96 30.09
N GLY A 316 12.59 25.39 29.46
CA GLY A 316 12.64 26.48 28.49
C GLY A 316 12.44 26.02 27.05
N THR A 317 13.03 26.76 26.10
CA THR A 317 13.00 26.45 24.67
C THR A 317 14.39 26.07 24.17
N ILE A 318 14.48 24.95 23.46
CA ILE A 318 15.65 24.56 22.66
C ILE A 318 15.23 24.59 21.20
N SER A 319 15.96 25.31 20.35
CA SER A 319 15.70 25.38 18.90
C SER A 319 16.96 25.03 18.12
N LEU A 320 16.82 24.08 17.19
CA LEU A 320 17.91 23.59 16.36
C LEU A 320 17.55 23.79 14.89
N SER A 321 18.49 24.34 14.14
CA SER A 321 18.38 24.52 12.68
C SER A 321 19.54 23.89 11.91
N GLY A 322 20.61 23.48 12.60
CA GLY A 322 21.73 22.78 11.99
C GLY A 322 21.47 21.28 11.91
N ALA A 323 21.82 20.67 10.77
CA ALA A 323 21.68 19.24 10.57
C ALA A 323 22.48 18.41 11.60
N GLU A 324 22.09 17.15 11.78
CA GLU A 324 22.76 16.18 12.66
C GLU A 324 22.90 16.68 14.12
N SER A 325 21.90 17.36 14.68
CA SER A 325 21.96 17.95 16.02
C SER A 325 21.13 17.20 17.06
N TYR A 326 21.39 17.46 18.36
CA TYR A 326 20.63 16.90 19.47
C TYR A 326 20.02 18.00 20.36
N GLY A 327 18.75 17.87 20.72
CA GLY A 327 18.16 18.75 21.74
C GLY A 327 18.74 18.41 23.12
N MET A 328 18.58 17.15 23.52
CA MET A 328 19.10 16.59 24.76
C MET A 328 19.75 15.23 24.49
N LYS A 329 20.95 15.00 25.03
CA LYS A 329 21.68 13.73 24.88
C LYS A 329 22.38 13.32 26.17
N ILE A 330 22.20 12.06 26.57
CA ILE A 330 23.01 11.39 27.59
C ILE A 330 24.02 10.49 26.88
N ALA A 331 25.28 10.69 27.18
CA ALA A 331 26.43 9.91 26.74
C ALA A 331 27.32 9.58 27.95
N SER A 332 26.74 8.84 28.89
CA SER A 332 27.37 8.44 30.14
C SER A 332 26.83 7.09 30.60
N ARG A 333 27.59 6.38 31.43
CA ARG A 333 26.99 5.38 32.34
C ARG A 333 26.26 6.17 33.42
N THR A 334 25.04 5.81 33.77
CA THR A 334 24.21 6.56 34.71
C THR A 334 23.81 5.73 35.91
N ALA A 335 23.71 6.38 37.08
CA ALA A 335 23.15 5.87 38.32
C ALA A 335 21.61 5.92 38.33
N THR A 336 20.97 5.28 39.33
CA THR A 336 19.51 5.16 39.44
C THR A 336 18.77 6.50 39.58
N ARG A 337 19.46 7.53 40.08
CA ARG A 337 18.91 8.89 40.22
C ARG A 337 18.82 9.63 38.88
N ALA A 338 19.72 9.35 37.94
CA ALA A 338 19.86 10.14 36.73
C ALA A 338 18.55 10.19 35.92
N GLU A 339 18.28 11.33 35.29
CA GLU A 339 17.06 11.52 34.49
C GLU A 339 17.26 12.54 33.37
N MET A 340 16.46 12.40 32.31
CA MET A 340 16.40 13.31 31.17
C MET A 340 14.95 13.69 30.91
N GLU A 341 14.58 14.94 31.16
CA GLU A 341 13.19 15.40 31.01
C GLU A 341 13.08 16.65 30.12
N ASN A 342 12.26 16.57 29.08
CA ASN A 342 11.75 17.75 28.38
C ASN A 342 10.35 18.10 28.89
N ALA A 343 10.25 19.14 29.72
CA ALA A 343 9.01 19.76 30.17
C ALA A 343 8.65 21.05 29.41
N GLY A 344 9.63 21.63 28.69
CA GLY A 344 9.49 22.83 27.88
C GLY A 344 9.21 22.53 26.41
N THR A 345 9.89 23.23 25.51
CA THR A 345 9.76 23.05 24.05
C THR A 345 11.10 22.72 23.41
N ILE A 346 11.13 21.74 22.51
CA ILE A 346 12.26 21.49 21.60
C ILE A 346 11.77 21.60 20.15
N ASN A 347 12.41 22.46 19.35
CA ASN A 347 12.08 22.66 17.94
C ASN A 347 13.23 22.15 17.06
N LEU A 348 12.96 21.12 16.25
CA LEU A 348 13.75 20.78 15.08
C LEU A 348 13.11 21.49 13.88
N ARG A 349 13.81 22.49 13.35
CA ARG A 349 13.23 23.39 12.36
C ARG A 349 14.18 23.75 11.23
N LYS A 350 13.62 24.33 10.17
CA LYS A 350 14.37 25.23 9.29
C LYS A 350 14.79 26.50 10.04
N ASN A 351 15.97 27.02 9.74
CA ASN A 351 16.46 28.29 10.23
C ASN A 351 15.45 29.41 9.88
N PRO A 352 14.95 30.19 10.86
CA PRO A 352 13.96 31.24 10.61
C PRO A 352 14.41 32.30 9.60
N ASN A 353 15.73 32.56 9.58
CA ASN A 353 16.33 33.61 8.77
C ASN A 353 17.20 33.02 7.65
N GLY A 354 16.95 31.78 7.25
CA GLY A 354 17.78 31.07 6.29
C GLY A 354 17.16 29.78 5.76
N SER A 355 18.02 28.91 5.26
CA SER A 355 17.70 27.70 4.52
C SER A 355 18.18 26.42 5.20
N ASP A 356 19.09 26.51 6.17
CA ASP A 356 19.57 25.37 6.94
C ASP A 356 18.41 24.70 7.69
N ARG A 357 18.48 23.38 7.82
CA ARG A 357 17.44 22.58 8.46
C ARG A 357 18.09 21.61 9.45
N ALA A 358 17.41 21.40 10.58
CA ALA A 358 17.75 20.34 11.51
C ALA A 358 17.37 18.95 10.96
N ASP A 359 17.86 18.64 9.75
CA ASP A 359 17.75 17.34 9.11
C ASP A 359 18.62 16.32 9.86
N ASN A 360 18.27 15.04 9.83
CA ASN A 360 19.02 13.98 10.51
C ASN A 360 19.26 14.24 12.02
N SER A 361 18.34 14.96 12.68
CA SER A 361 18.50 15.41 14.06
C SER A 361 17.55 14.68 15.02
N ALA A 362 17.87 14.69 16.32
CA ALA A 362 17.02 14.10 17.35
C ALA A 362 16.73 15.10 18.48
N ALA A 363 15.47 15.33 18.83
CA ALA A 363 15.17 16.24 19.93
C ALA A 363 15.58 15.65 21.29
N MET A 364 15.30 14.37 21.53
CA MET A 364 15.83 13.61 22.67
C MET A 364 16.51 12.33 22.16
N ALA A 365 17.73 12.05 22.63
CA ALA A 365 18.49 10.87 22.21
C ALA A 365 19.08 10.12 23.41
N LEU A 366 18.88 8.81 23.42
CA LEU A 366 19.48 7.88 24.37
C LEU A 366 20.10 6.72 23.59
N MET A 367 21.38 6.82 23.28
CA MET A 367 22.00 5.95 22.29
C MET A 367 23.37 5.42 22.68
N GLU A 368 23.76 4.31 22.07
CA GLU A 368 25.11 3.76 22.18
C GLU A 368 26.13 4.81 21.72
N ASP A 369 27.16 5.02 22.53
CA ASP A 369 28.29 5.89 22.21
C ASP A 369 29.59 5.14 22.49
N LYS A 370 30.40 4.93 21.45
CA LYS A 370 31.64 4.16 21.54
C LYS A 370 32.72 4.84 22.39
N SER A 371 32.61 6.15 22.59
CA SER A 371 33.53 6.89 23.47
C SER A 371 33.25 6.60 24.95
N VAL A 372 32.08 6.06 25.30
CA VAL A 372 31.69 5.75 26.68
C VAL A 372 32.13 4.33 27.05
N THR A 373 33.27 4.24 27.74
CA THR A 373 33.96 2.98 28.05
C THR A 373 33.14 2.03 28.93
N LYS A 374 32.29 2.56 29.80
CA LYS A 374 31.43 1.77 30.70
C LYS A 374 30.02 1.48 30.14
N LYS A 375 29.82 1.74 28.84
CA LYS A 375 28.56 1.67 28.08
C LYS A 375 27.51 2.67 28.55
N VAL A 376 26.77 3.25 27.61
CA VAL A 376 25.66 4.15 27.92
C VAL A 376 24.50 3.34 28.50
N ASN A 377 23.88 3.83 29.58
CA ASN A 377 22.66 3.28 30.13
C ASN A 377 21.81 4.40 30.75
N LEU A 378 20.53 4.13 30.96
CA LEU A 378 19.62 4.91 31.79
C LEU A 378 18.52 3.99 32.29
N ASP A 379 18.03 4.18 33.51
CA ASP A 379 16.95 3.34 34.03
C ASP A 379 15.64 3.60 33.29
N SER A 380 14.89 2.53 33.06
CA SER A 380 13.54 2.62 32.50
C SER A 380 12.67 3.61 33.28
N GLY A 381 11.89 4.42 32.56
CA GLY A 381 11.04 5.46 33.10
C GLY A 381 11.75 6.77 33.47
N LYS A 382 13.05 6.93 33.16
CA LYS A 382 13.83 8.14 33.48
C LYS A 382 14.06 9.10 32.32
N ALA A 383 13.75 8.72 31.08
CA ALA A 383 13.72 9.65 29.95
C ALA A 383 12.28 9.99 29.56
N LYS A 384 11.89 11.27 29.69
CA LYS A 384 10.49 11.70 29.51
C LYS A 384 10.35 12.99 28.71
N ASN A 385 9.35 13.01 27.82
CA ASN A 385 8.77 14.24 27.28
C ASN A 385 7.44 14.52 27.97
N THR A 386 7.40 15.54 28.83
CA THR A 386 6.19 16.08 29.46
C THR A 386 5.73 17.39 28.80
N GLY A 387 6.59 17.99 27.97
CA GLY A 387 6.35 19.22 27.21
C GLY A 387 6.06 18.97 25.72
N THR A 388 6.61 19.82 24.85
CA THR A 388 6.37 19.79 23.39
C THR A 388 7.65 19.58 22.59
N ILE A 389 7.59 18.73 21.58
CA ILE A 389 8.63 18.55 20.56
C ILE A 389 8.00 18.85 19.19
N ASN A 390 8.65 19.67 18.37
CA ASN A 390 8.17 20.03 17.03
C ASN A 390 9.21 19.67 15.95
N LEU A 391 8.76 19.02 14.87
CA LEU A 391 9.53 18.71 13.66
C LEU A 391 8.88 19.43 12.46
N THR A 392 9.42 20.58 12.09
CA THR A 392 8.82 21.47 11.08
C THR A 392 9.82 21.85 10.00
N ASP A 393 9.47 21.66 8.73
CA ASP A 393 10.36 21.91 7.59
C ASP A 393 11.73 21.18 7.69
N VAL A 394 11.73 19.96 8.22
CA VAL A 394 12.92 19.09 8.34
C VAL A 394 12.67 17.73 7.69
N GLN A 395 13.73 16.98 7.44
CA GLN A 395 13.66 15.61 6.92
C GLN A 395 14.63 14.68 7.66
N ASN A 396 14.28 13.39 7.70
CA ASN A 396 15.06 12.36 8.39
C ASN A 396 15.31 12.66 9.87
N SER A 397 14.39 13.33 10.56
CA SER A 397 14.57 13.71 11.96
C SER A 397 13.65 12.93 12.89
N SER A 398 14.08 12.78 14.14
CA SER A 398 13.35 12.04 15.17
C SER A 398 12.97 12.94 16.35
N GLY A 399 11.75 12.84 16.85
CA GLY A 399 11.38 13.49 18.12
C GLY A 399 12.10 12.84 19.29
N ALA A 400 12.01 11.52 19.39
CA ALA A 400 12.78 10.72 20.34
C ALA A 400 13.49 9.57 19.63
N TYR A 401 14.74 9.31 20.00
CA TYR A 401 15.55 8.21 19.47
C TYR A 401 16.20 7.40 20.60
N ILE A 402 16.09 6.08 20.53
CA ILE A 402 16.75 5.16 21.45
C ILE A 402 17.29 3.90 20.75
N ASN A 403 18.49 3.47 21.12
CA ASN A 403 19.02 2.16 20.74
C ASN A 403 19.78 1.44 21.87
N ILE A 404 19.54 1.83 23.13
CA ILE A 404 20.05 1.14 24.32
C ILE A 404 18.94 0.45 25.10
N ASP A 405 19.28 -0.46 26.02
CA ASP A 405 18.33 -1.21 26.85
C ASP A 405 17.68 -0.32 27.92
N SER A 406 16.73 0.53 27.49
CA SER A 406 15.95 1.45 28.33
C SER A 406 14.67 1.87 27.60
N ASP A 407 14.03 2.95 28.06
CA ASP A 407 12.90 3.57 27.38
C ASP A 407 12.97 5.11 27.31
N ILE A 408 12.29 5.67 26.31
CA ILE A 408 11.91 7.09 26.28
C ILE A 408 10.37 7.16 26.23
N THR A 409 9.78 7.92 27.15
CA THR A 409 8.32 8.06 27.27
C THR A 409 7.86 9.46 26.87
N ASN A 410 6.97 9.57 25.87
CA ASN A 410 6.11 10.74 25.68
C ASN A 410 4.94 10.64 26.67
N ASP A 411 5.01 11.37 27.79
CA ASP A 411 4.07 11.24 28.90
C ASP A 411 2.67 11.78 28.53
N THR A 412 1.67 11.61 29.40
CA THR A 412 0.26 11.96 29.13
C THR A 412 0.06 13.40 28.65
N ASN A 413 0.85 14.35 29.16
CA ASN A 413 0.82 15.76 28.75
C ASN A 413 1.76 16.08 27.58
N GLY A 414 2.63 15.13 27.23
CA GLY A 414 3.64 15.26 26.21
C GLY A 414 3.05 15.33 24.81
N LYS A 415 3.60 16.23 24.00
CA LYS A 415 3.22 16.44 22.60
C LYS A 415 4.44 16.29 21.70
N ILE A 416 4.28 15.55 20.60
CA ILE A 416 5.24 15.50 19.50
C ILE A 416 4.50 15.85 18.22
N ASN A 417 4.84 16.96 17.58
CA ASN A 417 4.18 17.44 16.37
C ASN A 417 5.12 17.32 15.17
N ILE A 418 4.69 16.63 14.13
CA ILE A 418 5.39 16.53 12.85
C ILE A 418 4.55 17.26 11.82
N SER A 419 5.10 18.31 11.21
CA SER A 419 4.39 19.17 10.25
C SER A 419 5.22 19.46 8.99
N SER A 420 6.13 18.56 8.64
CA SER A 420 7.02 18.71 7.49
C SER A 420 6.40 18.15 6.21
N THR A 421 6.63 18.83 5.08
CA THR A 421 6.28 18.32 3.76
C THR A 421 7.55 17.86 3.05
N ILE A 422 7.72 16.55 2.91
CA ILE A 422 8.86 15.90 2.26
C ILE A 422 8.46 15.46 0.84
N ALA A 423 9.35 15.69 -0.12
CA ALA A 423 9.14 15.26 -1.50
C ALA A 423 9.30 13.74 -1.66
N LYS A 424 8.53 13.14 -2.57
CA LYS A 424 8.72 11.74 -2.96
C LYS A 424 10.04 11.56 -3.69
N MET A 425 10.81 10.54 -3.34
CA MET A 425 12.08 10.19 -3.96
C MET A 425 12.01 8.83 -4.64
N ALA A 426 12.85 8.61 -5.65
CA ALA A 426 12.90 7.34 -6.37
C ALA A 426 13.49 6.19 -5.53
N ASN A 427 14.42 6.51 -4.62
CA ASN A 427 15.06 5.57 -3.71
C ASN A 427 15.31 6.28 -2.37
N LYS A 428 15.46 5.51 -1.28
CA LYS A 428 15.89 6.04 0.04
C LYS A 428 14.97 7.16 0.56
N GLN A 429 13.65 6.98 0.45
CA GLN A 429 12.66 7.98 0.86
C GLN A 429 12.93 8.53 2.26
N ALA A 430 13.05 9.85 2.39
CA ALA A 430 13.24 10.51 3.66
C ALA A 430 11.94 10.51 4.46
N VAL A 431 12.03 10.27 5.77
CA VAL A 431 10.87 10.16 6.66
C VAL A 431 11.21 10.76 8.02
N ASN A 432 10.30 11.58 8.56
CA ASN A 432 10.38 12.01 9.96
C ASN A 432 9.66 11.01 10.87
N VAL A 433 10.20 10.81 12.07
CA VAL A 433 9.64 9.85 13.04
C VAL A 433 9.38 10.55 14.37
N GLY A 434 8.18 10.40 14.93
CA GLY A 434 7.84 10.98 16.22
C GLY A 434 8.68 10.35 17.33
N MET A 435 8.60 9.02 17.47
CA MET A 435 9.43 8.25 18.38
C MET A 435 9.99 7.01 17.70
N ARG A 436 11.29 6.75 17.86
CA ARG A 436 11.99 5.64 17.22
C ARG A 436 12.81 4.82 18.22
N ALA A 437 12.68 3.50 18.14
CA ALA A 437 13.56 2.53 18.80
C ALA A 437 14.24 1.61 17.78
N ASP A 438 15.55 1.44 17.90
CA ASP A 438 16.34 0.50 17.11
C ASP A 438 17.01 -0.55 18.01
N ALA A 439 17.27 -1.74 17.47
CA ALA A 439 18.15 -2.70 18.13
C ALA A 439 19.56 -2.13 18.29
N GLY A 440 20.15 -2.29 19.47
CA GLY A 440 21.53 -1.92 19.74
C GLY A 440 22.54 -2.93 19.20
N THR A 441 23.83 -2.55 19.28
CA THR A 441 24.96 -3.35 18.78
C THR A 441 25.76 -4.06 19.89
N GLY A 442 25.25 -4.05 21.13
CA GLY A 442 25.89 -4.65 22.30
C GLY A 442 26.74 -3.68 23.15
N ILE A 443 26.70 -2.38 22.83
CA ILE A 443 27.42 -1.28 23.50
C ILE A 443 26.42 -0.49 24.38
N GLY A 444 25.59 -1.21 25.11
CA GLY A 444 24.53 -0.65 25.97
C GLY A 444 23.13 -1.05 25.51
N GLY A 445 22.98 -1.45 24.23
CA GLY A 445 21.72 -1.91 23.68
C GLY A 445 21.73 -3.33 23.16
N THR A 446 20.56 -3.93 23.24
CA THR A 446 20.14 -5.17 22.59
C THR A 446 18.82 -4.89 21.85
N ASN A 447 17.89 -5.83 21.80
CA ASN A 447 16.55 -5.65 21.23
C ASN A 447 15.53 -5.07 22.23
N LYS A 448 15.97 -4.52 23.37
CA LYS A 448 15.08 -4.05 24.46
C LYS A 448 14.83 -2.54 24.47
N ALA A 449 15.47 -1.79 23.58
CA ALA A 449 15.17 -0.37 23.38
C ALA A 449 13.67 -0.17 23.14
N THR A 450 13.05 0.72 23.90
CA THR A 450 11.59 0.91 23.88
C THR A 450 11.22 2.39 23.75
N VAL A 451 10.28 2.71 22.88
CA VAL A 451 9.61 4.03 22.87
C VAL A 451 8.17 3.90 23.32
N ILE A 452 7.72 4.78 24.22
CA ILE A 452 6.39 4.71 24.84
C ILE A 452 5.65 6.02 24.60
N ASN A 453 4.47 5.97 23.97
CA ASN A 453 3.58 7.12 23.84
C ASN A 453 2.36 7.00 24.75
N LYS A 454 2.21 7.90 25.71
CA LYS A 454 1.02 8.11 26.54
C LYS A 454 0.28 9.41 26.18
N GLY A 455 0.99 10.38 25.62
CA GLY A 455 0.46 11.68 25.20
C GLY A 455 -0.06 11.69 23.77
N THR A 456 0.21 12.79 23.05
CA THR A 456 -0.24 12.99 21.66
C THR A 456 0.94 13.09 20.70
N ILE A 457 0.87 12.34 19.59
CA ILE A 457 1.74 12.51 18.43
C ILE A 457 0.88 12.98 17.25
N SER A 458 1.20 14.15 16.69
CA SER A 458 0.47 14.75 15.58
C SER A 458 1.24 14.57 14.27
N LEU A 459 0.59 14.08 13.22
CA LEU A 459 1.16 13.85 11.89
C LEU A 459 0.44 14.71 10.84
N ASP A 460 1.12 15.75 10.38
CA ASP A 460 0.68 16.67 9.33
C ASP A 460 1.75 16.75 8.21
N GLY A 461 1.33 16.94 6.95
CA GLY A 461 2.25 17.10 5.81
C GLY A 461 2.46 15.80 5.02
N SER A 462 3.70 15.36 4.84
CA SER A 462 4.02 14.14 4.08
C SER A 462 5.21 13.35 4.61
N PHE A 463 5.18 12.02 4.42
CA PHE A 463 6.24 11.06 4.80
C PHE A 463 6.64 11.16 6.28
N ALA A 464 5.70 10.81 7.15
CA ALA A 464 5.90 10.82 8.59
C ALA A 464 5.45 9.51 9.24
N MET A 465 6.16 9.07 10.27
CA MET A 465 5.75 7.96 11.13
C MET A 465 5.53 8.46 12.55
N GLY A 466 4.40 8.08 13.16
CA GLY A 466 4.15 8.39 14.57
C GLY A 466 5.16 7.70 15.46
N MET A 467 5.22 6.38 15.34
CA MET A 467 6.18 5.55 16.07
C MET A 467 6.79 4.46 15.17
N LEU A 468 8.08 4.18 15.36
CA LEU A 468 8.81 3.13 14.66
C LEU A 468 9.62 2.28 15.64
N ALA A 469 9.55 0.95 15.48
CA ALA A 469 10.47 0.00 16.08
C ALA A 469 11.17 -0.81 14.98
N ASN A 470 12.49 -0.87 15.03
CA ASN A 470 13.33 -1.62 14.09
C ASN A 470 14.18 -2.65 14.86
N GLY A 471 13.72 -3.91 14.91
CA GLY A 471 14.30 -4.95 15.77
C GLY A 471 14.21 -4.66 17.28
N ALA A 472 13.32 -3.75 17.67
CA ALA A 472 13.17 -3.22 19.01
C ALA A 472 11.69 -3.20 19.44
N LYS A 473 11.34 -2.37 20.43
CA LYS A 473 9.98 -2.31 20.99
C LYS A 473 9.35 -0.93 20.89
N LEU A 474 8.03 -0.89 20.74
CA LEU A 474 7.24 0.31 20.94
C LEU A 474 5.92 0.02 21.65
N THR A 475 5.44 0.99 22.42
CA THR A 475 4.14 0.92 23.09
C THR A 475 3.38 2.24 22.90
N ASN A 476 2.20 2.21 22.27
CA ASN A 476 1.30 3.35 22.19
C ASN A 476 0.06 3.13 23.07
N THR A 477 -0.09 3.92 24.13
CA THR A 477 -1.33 4.02 24.92
C THR A 477 -2.03 5.37 24.74
N GLY A 478 -1.38 6.32 24.07
CA GLY A 478 -1.86 7.68 23.82
C GLY A 478 -2.62 7.83 22.50
N THR A 479 -2.53 9.02 21.91
CA THR A 479 -3.15 9.33 20.61
C THR A 479 -2.09 9.59 19.55
N ILE A 480 -2.25 8.98 18.38
CA ILE A 480 -1.56 9.37 17.14
C ILE A 480 -2.63 9.89 16.19
N THR A 481 -2.54 11.16 15.79
CA THR A 481 -3.61 11.79 15.01
C THR A 481 -3.07 12.76 13.96
N THR A 482 -3.84 13.01 12.91
CA THR A 482 -3.68 14.23 12.10
C THR A 482 -4.37 15.38 12.82
N THR A 483 -3.78 16.58 12.80
CA THR A 483 -4.37 17.77 13.41
C THR A 483 -5.69 18.12 12.70
N ALA A 484 -6.66 18.66 13.45
CA ALA A 484 -7.93 19.09 12.87
C ALA A 484 -7.69 20.07 11.69
N ASN A 485 -8.41 19.84 10.59
CA ASN A 485 -8.29 20.61 9.33
C ASN A 485 -6.92 20.54 8.64
N LYS A 486 -6.05 19.60 9.02
CA LYS A 486 -4.80 19.28 8.32
C LYS A 486 -4.93 17.92 7.63
N THR A 487 -3.95 17.63 6.78
CA THR A 487 -3.88 16.38 6.04
C THR A 487 -2.49 15.77 6.16
N ILE A 488 -2.44 14.44 6.05
CA ILE A 488 -1.22 13.66 5.94
C ILE A 488 -1.24 12.81 4.66
N SER A 489 -0.09 12.74 4.00
CA SER A 489 0.18 11.79 2.93
C SER A 489 1.41 10.94 3.23
N ASN A 490 1.36 9.67 2.88
CA ASN A 490 2.37 8.65 3.15
C ASN A 490 2.69 8.59 4.65
N GLY A 491 1.66 8.79 5.47
CA GLY A 491 1.76 8.75 6.92
C GLY A 491 1.57 7.33 7.45
N ILE A 492 2.38 6.94 8.44
CA ILE A 492 2.20 5.68 9.17
C ILE A 492 1.96 5.98 10.64
N GLY A 493 0.91 5.40 11.23
CA GLY A 493 0.62 5.57 12.65
C GLY A 493 1.69 4.89 13.49
N VAL A 494 1.75 3.57 13.41
CA VAL A 494 2.80 2.74 14.05
C VAL A 494 3.41 1.76 13.06
N ALA A 495 4.73 1.60 13.12
CA ALA A 495 5.49 0.70 12.26
C ALA A 495 6.40 -0.23 13.07
N GLY A 496 6.35 -1.53 12.77
CA GLY A 496 7.28 -2.53 13.27
C GLY A 496 8.01 -3.22 12.11
N VAL A 497 9.34 -3.16 12.11
CA VAL A 497 10.19 -3.77 11.08
C VAL A 497 11.32 -4.61 11.69
N ASN A 498 11.82 -5.60 10.95
CA ASN A 498 13.02 -6.40 11.28
C ASN A 498 12.98 -7.07 12.66
N ASN A 499 11.96 -7.87 12.94
CA ASN A 499 11.72 -8.57 14.21
C ASN A 499 11.39 -7.61 15.37
N ALA A 500 10.69 -6.51 15.08
CA ALA A 500 10.18 -5.62 16.13
C ALA A 500 8.99 -6.23 16.86
N ASN A 501 8.75 -5.76 18.08
CA ASN A 501 7.54 -6.03 18.85
C ASN A 501 6.78 -4.72 19.12
N ILE A 502 5.56 -4.60 18.58
CA ILE A 502 4.72 -3.41 18.77
C ILE A 502 3.55 -3.69 19.70
N GLU A 503 3.20 -2.72 20.54
CA GLU A 503 1.98 -2.72 21.33
C GLU A 503 1.21 -1.41 21.13
N ASN A 504 -0.09 -1.49 20.86
CA ASN A 504 -0.95 -0.31 20.71
C ASN A 504 -2.29 -0.50 21.43
N THR A 505 -2.51 0.16 22.55
CA THR A 505 -3.83 0.30 23.19
C THR A 505 -4.45 1.68 22.99
N GLY A 506 -3.69 2.61 22.39
CA GLY A 506 -4.10 3.97 22.06
C GLY A 506 -4.89 4.11 20.76
N LYS A 507 -5.28 5.36 20.44
CA LYS A 507 -6.03 5.72 19.23
C LYS A 507 -5.09 6.06 18.08
N ILE A 508 -5.41 5.62 16.87
CA ILE A 508 -4.74 6.03 15.62
C ILE A 508 -5.78 6.65 14.68
N LYS A 509 -5.62 7.93 14.33
CA LYS A 509 -6.48 8.62 13.36
C LYS A 509 -5.67 9.41 12.32
N LEU A 510 -5.55 8.91 11.11
CA LEU A 510 -4.80 9.57 10.02
C LEU A 510 -5.78 10.12 8.99
N THR A 511 -5.79 11.43 8.79
CA THR A 511 -6.72 12.08 7.84
C THR A 511 -5.96 12.52 6.58
N GLY A 512 -6.24 11.86 5.45
CA GLY A 512 -5.73 12.21 4.13
C GLY A 512 -6.84 12.63 3.16
N THR A 513 -6.46 13.35 2.10
CA THR A 513 -7.33 13.78 0.99
C THR A 513 -6.64 13.54 -0.36
N GLY A 514 -7.31 12.92 -1.32
CA GLY A 514 -6.70 12.53 -2.59
C GLY A 514 -5.74 11.35 -2.42
N ASP A 515 -4.68 11.28 -3.22
CA ASP A 515 -3.72 10.16 -3.21
C ASP A 515 -2.73 10.26 -2.06
N THR A 516 -2.99 9.53 -0.97
CA THR A 516 -2.21 9.66 0.26
C THR A 516 -1.49 8.39 0.68
N ASN A 517 -1.95 7.17 0.39
CA ASN A 517 -1.25 5.94 0.81
C ASN A 517 -0.96 5.87 2.33
N ASN A 518 -1.88 6.37 3.17
CA ASN A 518 -1.67 6.35 4.63
C ASN A 518 -1.85 4.93 5.17
N ILE A 519 -1.11 4.57 6.22
CA ILE A 519 -1.22 3.26 6.89
C ILE A 519 -1.43 3.46 8.39
N GLY A 520 -2.47 2.85 8.96
CA GLY A 520 -2.68 2.91 10.42
C GLY A 520 -1.62 2.12 11.18
N VAL A 521 -1.57 0.81 10.93
CA VAL A 521 -0.61 -0.13 11.53
C VAL A 521 0.14 -0.86 10.42
N TYR A 522 1.47 -0.78 10.43
CA TYR A 522 2.34 -1.47 9.47
C TYR A 522 3.28 -2.45 10.17
N LEU A 523 3.28 -3.72 9.74
CA LEU A 523 4.22 -4.74 10.21
C LEU A 523 4.90 -5.44 9.04
N LYS A 524 6.24 -5.47 9.09
CA LYS A 524 7.09 -6.22 8.16
C LYS A 524 8.05 -7.11 8.96
N SER A 525 7.93 -8.42 8.78
CA SER A 525 8.72 -9.43 9.52
C SER A 525 8.77 -9.15 11.03
N SER A 526 7.61 -8.85 11.62
CA SER A 526 7.50 -8.37 13.00
C SER A 526 6.25 -8.89 13.70
N THR A 527 6.21 -8.76 15.02
CA THR A 527 5.06 -9.12 15.85
C THR A 527 4.37 -7.88 16.42
N GLY A 528 3.05 -7.93 16.56
CA GLY A 528 2.30 -6.83 17.15
C GLY A 528 1.09 -7.28 17.97
N THR A 529 0.74 -6.45 18.95
CA THR A 529 -0.50 -6.55 19.72
C THR A 529 -1.22 -5.20 19.73
N VAL A 530 -2.46 -5.14 19.25
CA VAL A 530 -3.31 -3.95 19.28
C VAL A 530 -4.49 -4.21 20.23
N GLY A 531 -4.64 -3.46 21.30
CA GLY A 531 -5.73 -3.66 22.25
C GLY A 531 -5.58 -4.92 23.10
N ALA A 532 -4.38 -5.16 23.64
CA ALA A 532 -4.17 -6.20 24.66
C ALA A 532 -5.19 -6.07 25.80
N THR A 533 -5.48 -4.81 26.18
CA THR A 533 -6.61 -4.38 27.00
C THR A 533 -7.37 -3.28 26.24
N GLY A 534 -8.71 -3.24 26.40
CA GLY A 534 -9.57 -2.27 25.71
C GLY A 534 -9.84 -2.57 24.23
N THR A 535 -10.39 -1.58 23.52
CA THR A 535 -10.79 -1.62 22.11
C THR A 535 -10.31 -0.34 21.39
N PRO A 536 -9.02 -0.24 21.03
CA PRO A 536 -8.50 0.91 20.30
C PRO A 536 -9.19 1.06 18.94
N SER A 537 -9.21 2.28 18.40
CA SER A 537 -9.74 2.55 17.05
C SER A 537 -8.62 2.95 16.10
N ILE A 538 -8.70 2.41 14.88
CA ILE A 538 -7.84 2.77 13.75
C ILE A 538 -8.76 3.42 12.71
N ASP A 539 -8.56 4.70 12.42
CA ASP A 539 -9.36 5.49 11.48
C ASP A 539 -8.41 6.15 10.46
N VAL A 540 -8.43 5.70 9.21
CA VAL A 540 -7.48 6.13 8.17
C VAL A 540 -8.23 6.61 6.94
N SER A 541 -7.93 7.81 6.45
CA SER A 541 -8.56 8.34 5.22
C SER A 541 -7.57 8.74 4.14
N GLY A 542 -8.09 8.82 2.91
CA GLY A 542 -7.40 9.19 1.68
C GLY A 542 -7.19 7.98 0.76
N ASN A 543 -7.07 8.24 -0.54
CA ASN A 543 -6.95 7.20 -1.55
C ASN A 543 -5.71 6.34 -1.32
N SER A 544 -5.81 5.06 -1.72
CA SER A 544 -4.75 4.05 -1.59
C SER A 544 -4.33 3.74 -0.15
N SER A 545 -5.07 4.23 0.86
CA SER A 545 -4.76 4.01 2.27
C SER A 545 -5.15 2.62 2.76
N ILE A 546 -4.50 2.17 3.84
CA ILE A 546 -4.70 0.88 4.47
C ILE A 546 -4.88 1.05 5.98
N GLY A 547 -5.86 0.39 6.58
CA GLY A 547 -6.04 0.41 8.03
C GLY A 547 -4.92 -0.37 8.73
N VAL A 548 -4.83 -1.66 8.40
CA VAL A 548 -3.82 -2.58 8.94
C VAL A 548 -3.14 -3.33 7.81
N PHE A 549 -1.81 -3.28 7.76
CA PHE A 549 -1.03 -3.97 6.75
C PHE A 549 0.07 -4.82 7.41
N THR A 550 -0.07 -6.14 7.30
CA THR A 550 0.91 -7.12 7.78
C THR A 550 1.50 -7.89 6.60
N VAL A 551 2.83 -7.91 6.51
CA VAL A 551 3.57 -8.50 5.38
C VAL A 551 4.84 -9.22 5.84
N ASN A 552 5.32 -10.16 5.03
CA ASN A 552 6.58 -10.90 5.19
C ASN A 552 6.72 -11.62 6.55
N ASN A 553 5.90 -12.65 6.79
CA ASN A 553 5.92 -13.47 8.02
C ASN A 553 5.61 -12.67 9.30
N SER A 554 4.71 -11.67 9.21
CA SER A 554 4.31 -10.88 10.38
C SER A 554 3.14 -11.52 11.13
N THR A 555 3.05 -11.29 12.44
CA THR A 555 1.91 -11.73 13.26
C THR A 555 1.33 -10.57 14.06
N LEU A 556 0.03 -10.35 13.93
CA LEU A 556 -0.71 -9.33 14.69
C LEU A 556 -1.88 -9.97 15.42
N THR A 557 -1.98 -9.72 16.73
CA THR A 557 -3.22 -9.93 17.49
C THR A 557 -3.84 -8.57 17.78
N MET A 558 -5.12 -8.38 17.49
CA MET A 558 -5.78 -7.09 17.66
C MET A 558 -7.19 -7.16 18.28
N ARG A 559 -7.67 -6.03 18.80
CA ARG A 559 -9.05 -5.74 19.20
C ARG A 559 -9.45 -4.36 18.70
N GLY A 560 -10.76 -4.12 18.59
CA GLY A 560 -11.32 -2.82 18.24
C GLY A 560 -11.43 -2.54 16.73
N ASP A 561 -12.07 -1.42 16.41
CA ASP A 561 -12.57 -1.12 15.07
C ASP A 561 -11.47 -0.61 14.13
N VAL A 562 -11.62 -0.96 12.84
CA VAL A 562 -10.80 -0.46 11.74
C VAL A 562 -11.70 0.23 10.73
N LYS A 563 -11.51 1.53 10.52
CA LYS A 563 -12.22 2.31 9.52
C LYS A 563 -11.24 2.86 8.49
N VAL A 564 -11.53 2.65 7.22
CA VAL A 564 -10.75 3.18 6.11
C VAL A 564 -11.68 3.87 5.12
N SER A 565 -11.39 5.12 4.76
CA SER A 565 -12.19 5.88 3.81
C SER A 565 -11.42 6.53 2.66
N GLY A 566 -11.96 6.45 1.44
CA GLY A 566 -11.33 6.94 0.21
C GLY A 566 -11.56 6.00 -0.98
N ASN A 567 -10.71 6.09 -2.01
CA ASN A 567 -10.71 5.20 -3.18
C ASN A 567 -9.46 4.30 -3.22
N GLY A 568 -9.54 3.10 -3.79
CA GLY A 568 -8.43 2.15 -3.87
C GLY A 568 -7.93 1.71 -2.48
N ILE A 569 -8.81 1.66 -1.48
CA ILE A 569 -8.44 1.51 -0.06
C ILE A 569 -8.51 0.06 0.42
N SER A 570 -7.90 -0.26 1.56
CA SER A 570 -8.01 -1.59 2.16
C SER A 570 -8.22 -1.53 3.67
N GLY A 571 -9.17 -2.31 4.20
CA GLY A 571 -9.38 -2.42 5.64
C GLY A 571 -8.21 -3.11 6.34
N ILE A 572 -8.14 -4.43 6.19
CA ILE A 572 -7.06 -5.26 6.75
C ILE A 572 -6.44 -6.13 5.67
N VAL A 573 -5.11 -6.15 5.64
CA VAL A 573 -4.31 -6.94 4.69
C VAL A 573 -3.34 -7.86 5.46
N ALA A 574 -3.45 -9.16 5.20
CA ALA A 574 -2.49 -10.19 5.60
C ALA A 574 -1.83 -10.78 4.35
N LYS A 575 -0.55 -10.46 4.14
CA LYS A 575 0.19 -10.80 2.93
C LYS A 575 1.49 -11.54 3.24
N ASP A 576 1.95 -12.40 2.33
CA ASP A 576 3.26 -13.06 2.37
C ASP A 576 3.51 -13.81 3.70
N ASN A 577 2.70 -14.84 3.96
CA ASN A 577 2.73 -15.69 5.16
C ASN A 577 2.43 -14.97 6.48
N SER A 578 1.70 -13.85 6.42
CA SER A 578 1.36 -13.07 7.62
C SER A 578 0.02 -13.50 8.22
N LYS A 579 -0.11 -13.33 9.54
CA LYS A 579 -1.30 -13.67 10.31
C LYS A 579 -1.85 -12.47 11.07
N VAL A 580 -3.15 -12.23 10.94
CA VAL A 580 -3.90 -11.27 11.75
C VAL A 580 -5.01 -12.00 12.50
N THR A 581 -5.10 -11.81 13.81
CA THR A 581 -6.18 -12.34 14.65
C THR A 581 -6.87 -11.19 15.37
N LEU A 582 -8.17 -11.01 15.14
CA LEU A 582 -9.01 -10.04 15.84
C LEU A 582 -9.84 -10.75 16.93
N ASN A 583 -9.57 -10.41 18.18
CA ASN A 583 -10.23 -10.99 19.35
C ASN A 583 -11.39 -10.11 19.83
N GLY A 584 -12.58 -10.71 19.94
CA GLY A 584 -13.78 -10.03 20.40
C GLY A 584 -14.45 -9.16 19.32
N PRO A 585 -15.60 -8.55 19.65
CA PRO A 585 -16.40 -7.79 18.69
C PRO A 585 -15.64 -6.58 18.15
N ALA A 586 -15.71 -6.38 16.83
CA ALA A 586 -15.20 -5.19 16.15
C ALA A 586 -15.84 -5.04 14.77
N ASP A 587 -15.84 -3.81 14.26
CA ASP A 587 -16.22 -3.46 12.91
C ASP A 587 -15.00 -3.14 12.04
N ILE A 588 -14.93 -3.75 10.85
CA ILE A 588 -14.01 -3.36 9.78
C ILE A 588 -14.83 -2.62 8.73
N THR A 589 -14.66 -1.31 8.60
CA THR A 589 -15.42 -0.45 7.67
C THR A 589 -14.55 0.03 6.53
N VAL A 590 -14.97 -0.24 5.29
CA VAL A 590 -14.30 0.19 4.05
C VAL A 590 -15.33 0.82 3.11
N ASP A 591 -15.28 2.14 3.00
CA ASP A 591 -16.20 2.90 2.15
C ASP A 591 -15.56 4.22 1.69
N ASN A 592 -16.31 5.07 1.00
CA ASN A 592 -15.88 6.44 0.74
C ASN A 592 -16.75 7.41 1.54
N ASN A 593 -16.54 7.44 2.86
CA ASN A 593 -17.32 8.24 3.82
C ASN A 593 -18.82 7.95 3.74
N GLY A 594 -19.16 6.65 3.72
CA GLY A 594 -20.52 6.13 3.60
C GLY A 594 -20.98 5.86 2.17
N SER A 595 -20.30 6.38 1.14
CA SER A 595 -20.53 6.07 -0.28
C SER A 595 -19.71 4.86 -0.76
N VAL A 596 -19.95 4.40 -1.99
CA VAL A 596 -19.11 3.34 -2.59
C VAL A 596 -17.69 3.84 -2.86
N SER A 597 -16.71 3.00 -2.55
CA SER A 597 -15.29 3.23 -2.83
C SER A 597 -14.92 2.69 -4.22
N SER A 598 -14.31 3.55 -5.05
CA SER A 598 -13.89 3.24 -6.42
C SER A 598 -12.42 2.82 -6.48
N PRO A 599 -11.96 2.11 -7.52
CA PRO A 599 -10.55 1.82 -7.72
C PRO A 599 -9.71 3.08 -8.03
N VAL A 600 -8.40 2.96 -7.84
CA VAL A 600 -7.38 3.93 -8.29
C VAL A 600 -6.40 3.19 -9.20
N GLY A 601 -6.49 3.42 -10.50
CA GLY A 601 -5.74 2.62 -11.49
C GLY A 601 -6.15 1.15 -11.41
N THR A 602 -5.18 0.24 -11.28
CA THR A 602 -5.38 -1.21 -11.12
C THR A 602 -5.73 -1.63 -9.69
N ARG A 603 -5.59 -0.72 -8.71
CA ARG A 603 -5.83 -1.00 -7.30
C ARG A 603 -7.30 -0.77 -6.96
N GLY A 604 -8.01 -1.85 -6.65
CA GLY A 604 -9.38 -1.80 -6.16
C GLY A 604 -9.51 -1.43 -4.69
N SER A 605 -10.74 -1.43 -4.22
CA SER A 605 -11.07 -1.26 -2.81
C SER A 605 -11.45 -2.60 -2.18
N TYR A 606 -10.95 -2.85 -0.97
CA TYR A 606 -11.00 -4.16 -0.33
C TYR A 606 -11.38 -4.11 1.14
N GLY A 607 -12.35 -4.92 1.57
CA GLY A 607 -12.71 -5.06 2.99
C GLY A 607 -11.59 -5.75 3.77
N VAL A 608 -11.39 -7.05 3.49
CA VAL A 608 -10.31 -7.87 4.06
C VAL A 608 -9.63 -8.66 2.95
N VAL A 609 -8.30 -8.65 2.96
CA VAL A 609 -7.44 -9.33 1.98
C VAL A 609 -6.50 -10.29 2.68
N VAL A 610 -6.53 -11.56 2.28
CA VAL A 610 -5.55 -12.58 2.65
C VAL A 610 -4.84 -13.06 1.38
N GLN A 611 -3.57 -12.68 1.21
CA GLN A 611 -2.73 -13.01 0.06
C GLN A 611 -1.59 -13.93 0.47
N GLY A 612 -1.43 -15.06 -0.24
CA GLY A 612 -0.53 -16.16 0.09
C GLY A 612 -1.24 -17.31 0.81
N SER A 613 -0.94 -18.54 0.39
CA SER A 613 -1.59 -19.78 0.88
C SER A 613 -1.43 -20.03 2.37
N SER A 614 -0.36 -19.50 2.98
CA SER A 614 -0.10 -19.62 4.43
C SER A 614 -0.49 -18.36 5.21
N SER A 615 -0.99 -17.31 4.54
CA SER A 615 -1.50 -16.12 5.21
C SER A 615 -2.86 -16.38 5.84
N LYS A 616 -3.18 -15.65 6.91
CA LYS A 616 -4.41 -15.88 7.67
C LYS A 616 -5.00 -14.61 8.28
N PHE A 617 -6.31 -14.46 8.19
CA PHE A 617 -7.12 -13.54 8.98
C PHE A 617 -8.16 -14.33 9.80
N GLU A 618 -8.24 -14.07 11.10
CA GLU A 618 -9.21 -14.71 12.01
C GLU A 618 -9.89 -13.68 12.90
N GLY A 619 -11.16 -13.38 12.62
CA GLY A 619 -12.00 -12.45 13.39
C GLY A 619 -13.33 -13.09 13.77
N ASN A 620 -13.33 -14.01 14.74
CA ASN A 620 -14.49 -14.86 15.05
C ASN A 620 -15.73 -14.09 15.51
N ASP A 621 -15.56 -12.86 16.02
CA ASP A 621 -16.62 -11.96 16.46
C ASP A 621 -16.73 -10.67 15.60
N THR A 622 -15.94 -10.57 14.52
CA THR A 622 -15.78 -9.37 13.69
C THR A 622 -16.85 -9.24 12.61
N THR A 623 -17.38 -8.03 12.43
CA THR A 623 -18.25 -7.67 11.31
C THR A 623 -17.46 -6.88 10.26
N VAL A 624 -17.54 -7.29 9.00
CA VAL A 624 -16.97 -6.53 7.87
C VAL A 624 -18.08 -5.72 7.20
N ASN A 625 -17.92 -4.41 7.10
CA ASN A 625 -18.81 -3.47 6.44
C ASN A 625 -18.08 -2.86 5.23
N ALA A 626 -18.44 -3.25 4.00
CA ALA A 626 -17.74 -2.77 2.81
C ALA A 626 -18.71 -2.25 1.74
N LYS A 627 -18.42 -1.07 1.17
CA LYS A 627 -19.16 -0.49 0.02
C LYS A 627 -18.18 -0.21 -1.10
N ILE A 628 -18.28 -0.96 -2.20
CA ILE A 628 -17.26 -0.98 -3.25
C ILE A 628 -17.90 -1.01 -4.65
N THR A 629 -17.15 -0.53 -5.65
CA THR A 629 -17.56 -0.53 -7.05
C THR A 629 -16.42 -0.95 -7.98
N ASN A 630 -16.78 -1.35 -9.20
CA ASN A 630 -15.89 -1.70 -10.31
C ASN A 630 -15.14 -3.04 -10.16
N PRO A 631 -14.70 -3.66 -11.28
CA PRO A 631 -14.15 -5.03 -11.29
C PRO A 631 -12.87 -5.26 -10.50
N GLU A 632 -12.09 -4.22 -10.22
CA GLU A 632 -10.86 -4.28 -9.44
C GLU A 632 -11.15 -4.49 -7.93
N SER A 633 -12.37 -4.18 -7.47
CA SER A 633 -12.74 -4.16 -6.05
C SER A 633 -13.42 -5.44 -5.57
N ILE A 634 -13.04 -5.90 -4.38
CA ILE A 634 -13.53 -7.15 -3.80
C ILE A 634 -13.80 -6.95 -2.30
N GLY A 635 -14.99 -7.34 -1.83
CA GLY A 635 -15.37 -7.16 -0.42
C GLY A 635 -14.48 -7.98 0.51
N MET A 636 -14.36 -9.27 0.24
CA MET A 636 -13.45 -10.18 0.95
C MET A 636 -12.71 -11.09 -0.04
N TYR A 637 -11.39 -11.10 0.05
CA TYR A 637 -10.49 -11.89 -0.80
C TYR A 637 -9.61 -12.82 0.03
N SER A 638 -9.45 -14.08 -0.41
CA SER A 638 -8.57 -15.04 0.26
C SER A 638 -7.91 -16.03 -0.70
N GLU A 639 -6.57 -16.11 -0.60
CA GLU A 639 -5.74 -17.25 -1.06
C GLU A 639 -5.35 -18.19 0.09
N GLY A 640 -5.51 -17.74 1.33
CA GLY A 640 -5.15 -18.46 2.55
C GLY A 640 -6.39 -18.81 3.37
N SER A 641 -6.46 -18.35 4.62
CA SER A 641 -7.64 -18.55 5.48
C SER A 641 -8.19 -17.23 5.99
N LEU A 642 -9.47 -16.97 5.77
CA LEU A 642 -10.17 -15.76 6.22
C LEU A 642 -11.45 -16.17 6.95
N THR A 643 -11.56 -15.86 8.25
CA THR A 643 -12.77 -16.10 9.04
C THR A 643 -13.30 -14.79 9.64
N VAL A 644 -14.61 -14.55 9.52
CA VAL A 644 -15.33 -13.41 10.11
C VAL A 644 -16.63 -13.87 10.80
N ASN A 645 -17.16 -13.07 11.71
CA ASN A 645 -18.48 -13.29 12.30
C ASN A 645 -19.58 -12.93 11.30
N LYS A 646 -19.57 -11.70 10.79
CA LYS A 646 -20.58 -11.18 9.87
C LYS A 646 -19.97 -10.45 8.67
N ALA A 647 -20.68 -10.50 7.55
CA ALA A 647 -20.30 -9.78 6.33
C ALA A 647 -21.47 -8.92 5.81
N ASN A 648 -21.28 -7.61 5.83
CA ASN A 648 -22.19 -6.59 5.33
C ASN A 648 -21.56 -5.89 4.10
N ILE A 649 -21.84 -6.37 2.88
CA ILE A 649 -21.08 -5.95 1.68
C ILE A 649 -22.02 -5.47 0.57
N THR A 650 -21.80 -4.25 0.09
CA THR A 650 -22.41 -3.70 -1.13
C THR A 650 -21.36 -3.65 -2.24
N ALA A 651 -21.56 -4.42 -3.31
CA ALA A 651 -20.66 -4.47 -4.46
C ALA A 651 -21.40 -4.10 -5.75
N THR A 652 -20.99 -3.02 -6.43
CA THR A 652 -21.68 -2.50 -7.63
C THR A 652 -20.79 -2.43 -8.86
N ASN A 653 -21.40 -2.32 -10.05
CA ASN A 653 -20.73 -2.07 -11.33
C ASN A 653 -19.55 -3.04 -11.62
N GLY A 654 -19.69 -4.32 -11.30
CA GLY A 654 -18.67 -5.34 -11.60
C GLY A 654 -17.82 -5.78 -10.42
N ALA A 655 -17.93 -5.13 -9.25
CA ALA A 655 -17.24 -5.56 -8.04
C ALA A 655 -17.74 -6.93 -7.54
N LEU A 656 -16.92 -7.59 -6.72
CA LEU A 656 -17.26 -8.89 -6.12
C LEU A 656 -17.52 -8.76 -4.62
N ASN A 657 -18.52 -9.46 -4.09
CA ASN A 657 -18.70 -9.55 -2.64
C ASN A 657 -17.65 -10.48 -2.01
N PHE A 658 -17.51 -11.71 -2.52
CA PHE A 658 -16.60 -12.72 -1.98
C PHE A 658 -15.80 -13.41 -3.09
N PHE A 659 -14.47 -13.46 -2.93
CA PHE A 659 -13.58 -14.16 -3.86
C PHE A 659 -12.57 -15.04 -3.11
N ALA A 660 -12.72 -16.37 -3.26
CA ALA A 660 -11.75 -17.37 -2.82
C ALA A 660 -10.93 -17.88 -4.02
N GLU A 661 -9.61 -17.69 -3.97
CA GLU A 661 -8.69 -18.02 -5.07
C GLU A 661 -7.65 -19.07 -4.63
N ASN A 662 -7.20 -19.93 -5.54
CA ASN A 662 -6.06 -20.84 -5.35
C ASN A 662 -6.10 -21.71 -4.08
N GLY A 663 -7.28 -22.20 -3.69
CA GLY A 663 -7.47 -23.01 -2.48
C GLY A 663 -7.71 -22.21 -1.20
N GLY A 664 -7.85 -20.89 -1.33
CA GLY A 664 -8.21 -20.00 -0.23
C GLY A 664 -9.59 -20.31 0.36
N LYS A 665 -9.75 -19.97 1.63
CA LYS A 665 -10.95 -20.22 2.42
C LYS A 665 -11.51 -18.91 2.95
N ILE A 666 -12.82 -18.74 2.84
CA ILE A 666 -13.60 -17.66 3.47
C ILE A 666 -14.67 -18.31 4.34
N GLU A 667 -14.72 -18.00 5.63
CA GLU A 667 -15.76 -18.47 6.55
C GLU A 667 -16.52 -17.28 7.16
N ILE A 668 -17.85 -17.33 7.08
CA ILE A 668 -18.77 -16.36 7.70
C ILE A 668 -19.60 -17.11 8.74
N ARG A 669 -19.44 -16.77 10.02
CA ARG A 669 -19.95 -17.58 11.13
C ARG A 669 -21.38 -17.28 11.56
N ASN A 670 -21.89 -16.09 11.27
CA ASN A 670 -23.18 -15.62 11.77
C ASN A 670 -23.92 -14.70 10.77
N GLY A 671 -23.75 -14.97 9.47
CA GLY A 671 -24.49 -14.31 8.40
C GLY A 671 -24.11 -12.84 8.13
N GLY A 672 -25.11 -12.00 7.89
CA GLY A 672 -24.93 -10.59 7.50
C GLY A 672 -25.88 -10.16 6.37
N THR A 673 -25.61 -9.02 5.75
CA THR A 673 -26.40 -8.50 4.62
C THR A 673 -25.53 -8.16 3.41
N THR A 674 -25.86 -8.67 2.24
CA THR A 674 -25.11 -8.32 1.02
C THR A 674 -26.02 -7.79 -0.07
N GLU A 675 -25.50 -6.82 -0.81
CA GLU A 675 -26.09 -6.34 -2.05
C GLU A 675 -25.09 -6.56 -3.19
N THR A 676 -25.51 -7.33 -4.18
CA THR A 676 -24.78 -7.56 -5.42
C THR A 676 -25.47 -6.76 -6.51
N GLY A 677 -24.88 -5.61 -6.83
CA GLY A 677 -25.37 -4.66 -7.82
C GLY A 677 -25.38 -5.21 -9.26
N GLN A 678 -25.85 -4.37 -10.17
CA GLN A 678 -25.76 -4.64 -11.60
C GLN A 678 -24.30 -4.90 -12.02
N LYS A 679 -24.12 -5.86 -12.93
CA LYS A 679 -22.81 -6.37 -13.40
C LYS A 679 -21.94 -7.07 -12.35
N SER A 680 -22.32 -7.08 -11.07
CA SER A 680 -21.52 -7.61 -9.97
C SER A 680 -21.76 -9.11 -9.74
N LEU A 681 -20.89 -9.73 -8.93
CA LEU A 681 -20.97 -11.14 -8.55
C LEU A 681 -20.89 -11.33 -7.03
N LEU A 682 -21.81 -12.12 -6.47
CA LEU A 682 -21.82 -12.45 -5.04
C LEU A 682 -20.67 -13.39 -4.69
N PHE A 683 -20.66 -14.60 -5.27
CA PHE A 683 -19.66 -15.63 -4.96
C PHE A 683 -18.83 -16.00 -6.17
N TYR A 684 -17.51 -15.89 -6.02
CA TYR A 684 -16.54 -16.50 -6.91
C TYR A 684 -15.55 -17.35 -6.14
N ALA A 685 -15.46 -18.63 -6.50
CA ALA A 685 -14.45 -19.54 -5.98
C ALA A 685 -13.73 -20.17 -7.18
N ARG A 686 -12.41 -19.94 -7.28
CA ARG A 686 -11.58 -20.44 -8.37
C ARG A 686 -10.77 -21.66 -7.90
N GLY A 687 -10.75 -22.71 -8.72
CA GLY A 687 -10.05 -23.96 -8.39
C GLY A 687 -10.68 -24.64 -7.17
N THR A 688 -9.88 -24.89 -6.13
CA THR A 688 -10.31 -25.53 -4.88
C THR A 688 -10.74 -24.53 -3.79
N GLY A 689 -10.99 -23.26 -4.16
CA GLY A 689 -11.46 -22.24 -3.22
C GLY A 689 -12.76 -22.64 -2.51
N ASN A 690 -12.91 -22.24 -1.25
CA ASN A 690 -14.04 -22.61 -0.40
C ASN A 690 -14.62 -21.38 0.31
N ILE A 691 -15.94 -21.23 0.26
CA ILE A 691 -16.69 -20.16 0.93
C ILE A 691 -17.75 -20.80 1.83
N ARG A 692 -17.55 -20.77 3.14
CA ARG A 692 -18.36 -21.46 4.13
C ARG A 692 -19.26 -20.49 4.91
N LEU A 693 -20.54 -20.82 5.03
CA LEU A 693 -21.51 -20.12 5.87
C LEU A 693 -21.79 -20.96 7.13
N SER A 694 -20.94 -20.88 8.15
CA SER A 694 -20.97 -21.84 9.27
C SER A 694 -22.07 -21.60 10.30
N GLY A 695 -22.81 -20.49 10.20
CA GLY A 695 -23.95 -20.20 11.06
C GLY A 695 -24.62 -18.86 10.75
N GLY A 696 -25.71 -18.58 11.46
CA GLY A 696 -26.58 -17.42 11.20
C GLY A 696 -27.23 -17.48 9.82
N THR A 697 -27.79 -16.35 9.35
CA THR A 697 -28.32 -16.27 7.99
C THR A 697 -27.71 -15.08 7.26
N LEU A 698 -27.07 -15.35 6.12
CA LEU A 698 -26.61 -14.33 5.19
C LEU A 698 -27.78 -13.95 4.28
N ASN A 699 -28.23 -12.70 4.33
CA ASN A 699 -29.29 -12.19 3.47
C ASN A 699 -28.66 -11.44 2.29
N ALA A 700 -28.71 -12.03 1.10
CA ALA A 700 -28.14 -11.47 -0.12
C ALA A 700 -29.25 -10.98 -1.06
N THR A 701 -29.11 -9.76 -1.58
CA THR A 701 -29.97 -9.22 -2.66
C THR A 701 -29.17 -9.12 -3.95
N ILE A 702 -29.67 -9.73 -5.02
CA ILE A 702 -29.06 -9.66 -6.35
C ILE A 702 -29.87 -8.71 -7.22
N LYS A 703 -29.24 -7.63 -7.67
CA LYS A 703 -29.91 -6.58 -8.45
C LYS A 703 -30.20 -7.01 -9.89
N GLY A 704 -31.39 -6.62 -10.33
CA GLY A 704 -31.85 -6.85 -11.69
C GLY A 704 -31.19 -5.92 -12.73
N GLY A 705 -31.00 -6.44 -13.95
CA GLY A 705 -30.60 -5.66 -15.14
C GLY A 705 -31.63 -5.75 -16.25
N SER A 706 -31.65 -4.81 -17.19
CA SER A 706 -32.52 -4.88 -18.37
C SER A 706 -31.93 -5.76 -19.48
N THR A 707 -30.61 -5.91 -19.53
CA THR A 707 -29.87 -6.69 -20.53
C THR A 707 -29.04 -7.80 -19.86
N PRO A 708 -28.68 -8.87 -20.58
CA PRO A 708 -27.79 -9.91 -20.05
C PRO A 708 -26.49 -9.35 -19.45
N SER A 709 -25.86 -8.36 -20.10
CA SER A 709 -24.59 -7.76 -19.64
C SER A 709 -24.70 -6.85 -18.42
N THR A 710 -25.91 -6.52 -17.96
CA THR A 710 -26.13 -5.62 -16.82
C THR A 710 -26.64 -6.32 -15.56
N ARG A 711 -27.02 -7.61 -15.62
CA ARG A 711 -27.58 -8.33 -14.46
C ARG A 711 -26.54 -8.55 -13.36
N GLY A 712 -26.93 -8.40 -12.10
CA GLY A 712 -26.17 -8.96 -10.97
C GLY A 712 -26.26 -10.50 -11.00
N THR A 713 -25.21 -11.18 -10.55
CA THR A 713 -25.12 -12.65 -10.56
C THR A 713 -24.81 -13.20 -9.16
N ALA A 714 -25.49 -14.28 -8.75
CA ALA A 714 -25.21 -14.92 -7.45
C ALA A 714 -23.99 -15.85 -7.50
N PHE A 715 -23.97 -16.79 -8.43
CA PHE A 715 -22.94 -17.84 -8.51
C PHE A 715 -22.25 -17.86 -9.86
N TYR A 716 -20.93 -18.01 -9.86
CA TYR A 716 -20.16 -18.36 -11.04
C TYR A 716 -19.57 -19.76 -10.88
N TYR A 717 -19.93 -20.67 -11.77
CA TYR A 717 -19.41 -22.03 -11.83
C TYR A 717 -18.57 -22.22 -13.09
N GLU A 718 -17.33 -22.66 -12.91
CA GLU A 718 -16.44 -23.04 -14.01
C GLU A 718 -16.24 -24.55 -14.04
N GLY A 719 -16.80 -25.21 -15.04
CA GLY A 719 -16.67 -26.64 -15.28
C GLY A 719 -15.44 -27.01 -16.10
N THR A 720 -15.29 -28.31 -16.33
CA THR A 720 -14.21 -28.91 -17.14
C THR A 720 -14.74 -29.64 -18.37
N GLY A 721 -15.95 -29.29 -18.81
CA GLY A 721 -16.72 -30.01 -19.84
C GLY A 721 -17.65 -31.08 -19.27
N ASN A 722 -17.85 -31.09 -17.96
CA ASN A 722 -18.73 -32.03 -17.25
C ASN A 722 -20.22 -31.73 -17.47
N THR A 723 -21.05 -32.75 -17.26
CA THR A 723 -22.50 -32.56 -17.17
C THR A 723 -22.85 -31.77 -15.91
N PHE A 724 -23.64 -30.72 -16.05
CA PHE A 724 -24.10 -29.86 -14.96
C PHE A 724 -25.59 -30.03 -14.74
N ASN A 725 -25.93 -31.13 -14.06
CA ASN A 725 -27.29 -31.49 -13.65
C ASN A 725 -27.48 -31.25 -12.14
N LYS A 726 -28.64 -31.64 -11.60
CA LYS A 726 -28.95 -31.54 -10.17
C LYS A 726 -27.82 -32.07 -9.27
N THR A 727 -27.34 -33.29 -9.52
CA THR A 727 -26.28 -33.92 -8.72
C THR A 727 -24.97 -33.12 -8.79
N ALA A 728 -24.60 -32.60 -9.96
CA ALA A 728 -23.41 -31.77 -10.10
C ALA A 728 -23.53 -30.44 -9.34
N ILE A 729 -24.72 -29.82 -9.33
CA ILE A 729 -25.00 -28.59 -8.56
C ILE A 729 -24.90 -28.87 -7.05
N GLU A 730 -25.52 -29.96 -6.57
CA GLU A 730 -25.44 -30.36 -5.16
C GLU A 730 -23.99 -30.68 -4.75
N ASN A 731 -23.20 -31.31 -5.63
CA ASN A 731 -21.78 -31.57 -5.37
C ASN A 731 -20.96 -30.27 -5.37
N TYR A 732 -21.24 -29.33 -6.27
CA TYR A 732 -20.63 -27.99 -6.25
C TYR A 732 -20.92 -27.30 -4.91
N PHE A 733 -22.15 -27.34 -4.43
CA PHE A 733 -22.52 -26.80 -3.12
C PHE A 733 -21.77 -27.47 -1.97
N LYS A 734 -21.68 -28.80 -1.95
CA LYS A 734 -20.97 -29.56 -0.92
C LYS A 734 -19.46 -29.37 -0.92
N THR A 735 -18.86 -28.97 -2.04
CA THR A 735 -17.41 -28.83 -2.18
C THR A 735 -16.97 -27.37 -2.01
N THR A 736 -17.57 -26.47 -2.79
CA THR A 736 -17.23 -25.05 -2.80
C THR A 736 -17.82 -24.32 -1.60
N PHE A 737 -19.03 -24.70 -1.18
CA PHE A 737 -19.70 -24.12 -0.02
C PHE A 737 -19.85 -25.12 1.13
N GLY A 738 -18.97 -26.12 1.16
CA GLY A 738 -19.05 -27.23 2.11
C GLY A 738 -18.45 -26.94 3.48
N ASP A 739 -18.87 -27.72 4.47
CA ASP A 739 -18.28 -27.76 5.81
C ASP A 739 -17.00 -28.62 5.91
N GLY A 740 -16.66 -29.34 4.83
CA GLY A 740 -15.55 -30.30 4.77
C GLY A 740 -15.93 -31.74 5.10
N SER A 741 -17.17 -31.98 5.53
CA SER A 741 -17.72 -33.30 5.91
C SER A 741 -18.76 -33.81 4.89
N GLY A 742 -18.76 -33.24 3.68
CA GLY A 742 -19.67 -33.61 2.60
C GLY A 742 -21.05 -32.93 2.67
N ASN A 743 -21.26 -31.94 3.55
CA ASN A 743 -22.49 -31.18 3.64
C ASN A 743 -22.30 -29.76 3.11
N SER A 744 -23.31 -29.24 2.41
CA SER A 744 -23.37 -27.84 1.99
C SER A 744 -23.78 -26.93 3.14
N THR A 745 -23.21 -25.73 3.20
CA THR A 745 -23.60 -24.68 4.16
C THR A 745 -24.59 -23.65 3.62
N LEU A 746 -25.02 -23.77 2.36
CA LEU A 746 -25.91 -22.80 1.73
C LEU A 746 -27.32 -22.74 2.34
N GLY A 747 -27.72 -23.67 3.20
CA GLY A 747 -28.95 -23.55 3.99
C GLY A 747 -28.98 -22.28 4.88
N HIS A 748 -27.81 -21.67 5.14
CA HIS A 748 -27.63 -20.39 5.81
C HIS A 748 -27.71 -19.17 4.88
N LEU A 749 -28.04 -19.33 3.60
CA LEU A 749 -28.16 -18.23 2.63
C LEU A 749 -29.62 -17.98 2.27
N ASN A 750 -30.09 -16.77 2.53
CA ASN A 750 -31.31 -16.23 1.94
C ASN A 750 -30.93 -15.39 0.73
N LEU A 751 -31.39 -15.79 -0.46
CA LEU A 751 -31.08 -15.15 -1.72
C LEU A 751 -32.34 -14.50 -2.31
N ASN A 752 -32.43 -13.18 -2.17
CA ASN A 752 -33.48 -12.36 -2.76
C ASN A 752 -33.10 -11.97 -4.19
N MET A 753 -33.76 -12.59 -5.17
CA MET A 753 -33.51 -12.39 -6.59
C MET A 753 -34.47 -11.33 -7.15
N GLU A 754 -33.97 -10.12 -7.43
CA GLU A 754 -34.79 -9.11 -8.10
C GLU A 754 -35.09 -9.50 -9.56
N ALA A 755 -36.20 -9.01 -10.11
CA ALA A 755 -36.57 -9.27 -11.50
C ALA A 755 -35.43 -8.86 -12.44
N GLY A 756 -35.02 -9.78 -13.31
CA GLY A 756 -33.90 -9.59 -14.21
C GLY A 756 -32.51 -9.73 -13.56
N SER A 757 -32.38 -10.33 -12.38
CA SER A 757 -31.09 -10.80 -11.86
C SER A 757 -30.72 -12.17 -12.46
N ARG A 758 -29.55 -12.72 -12.12
CA ARG A 758 -29.10 -14.05 -12.56
C ARG A 758 -28.64 -14.92 -11.41
N LEU A 759 -29.10 -16.18 -11.37
CA LEU A 759 -28.68 -17.13 -10.34
C LEU A 759 -27.29 -17.70 -10.65
N PHE A 760 -27.09 -18.29 -11.84
CA PHE A 760 -25.81 -18.88 -12.25
C PHE A 760 -25.29 -18.28 -13.54
N VAL A 761 -23.97 -18.04 -13.59
CA VAL A 761 -23.20 -18.22 -14.83
C VAL A 761 -22.53 -19.59 -14.73
N ALA A 762 -22.84 -20.49 -15.66
CA ALA A 762 -22.25 -21.82 -15.75
C ALA A 762 -21.41 -21.91 -17.02
N SER A 763 -20.09 -21.99 -16.85
CA SER A 763 -19.14 -22.00 -17.96
C SER A 763 -18.48 -23.36 -18.15
N LYS A 764 -18.20 -23.73 -19.41
CA LYS A 764 -17.53 -25.00 -19.77
C LYS A 764 -18.27 -26.22 -19.23
N VAL A 765 -19.60 -26.24 -19.40
CA VAL A 765 -20.45 -27.37 -18.96
C VAL A 765 -21.27 -27.93 -20.10
N LYS A 766 -21.79 -29.14 -19.90
CA LYS A 766 -22.85 -29.74 -20.72
C LYS A 766 -24.14 -29.75 -19.92
N MET A 767 -25.25 -29.32 -20.50
CA MET A 767 -26.53 -29.24 -19.80
C MET A 767 -27.68 -29.66 -20.69
N ASP A 768 -28.62 -30.41 -20.15
CA ASP A 768 -29.88 -30.71 -20.83
C ASP A 768 -30.94 -29.67 -20.44
N LEU A 769 -31.82 -29.31 -21.38
CA LEU A 769 -32.87 -28.31 -21.16
C LEU A 769 -33.81 -28.71 -20.01
N THR A 770 -34.10 -30.00 -19.84
CA THR A 770 -34.86 -30.51 -18.69
C THR A 770 -34.28 -30.14 -17.33
N ASN A 771 -32.97 -29.84 -17.26
CA ASN A 771 -32.25 -29.49 -16.03
C ASN A 771 -32.18 -27.98 -15.77
N THR A 772 -32.67 -27.12 -16.67
CA THR A 772 -32.53 -25.66 -16.56
C THR A 772 -33.71 -24.96 -15.89
N ALA A 773 -34.86 -25.64 -15.78
CA ALA A 773 -36.09 -25.07 -15.25
C ALA A 773 -35.96 -24.61 -13.79
N ALA A 774 -36.28 -23.34 -13.52
CA ALA A 774 -36.18 -22.74 -12.20
C ALA A 774 -36.92 -23.54 -11.12
N SER A 775 -38.15 -24.00 -11.41
CA SER A 775 -39.00 -24.74 -10.46
C SER A 775 -38.37 -26.04 -9.95
N LYS A 776 -37.58 -26.74 -10.78
CA LYS A 776 -36.86 -27.96 -10.40
C LYS A 776 -35.65 -27.68 -9.52
N LEU A 777 -35.07 -26.48 -9.63
CA LEU A 777 -33.89 -26.07 -8.87
C LEU A 777 -34.25 -25.43 -7.54
N THR A 778 -35.29 -24.60 -7.50
CA THR A 778 -35.70 -23.88 -6.28
C THR A 778 -36.33 -24.77 -5.21
N THR A 779 -36.94 -25.89 -5.60
CA THR A 779 -37.61 -26.81 -4.66
C THR A 779 -36.97 -28.19 -4.59
N GLY A 780 -36.05 -28.50 -5.52
CA GLY A 780 -35.49 -29.83 -5.69
C GLY A 780 -34.05 -30.01 -5.20
N LEU A 781 -33.32 -28.95 -4.83
CA LEU A 781 -31.90 -29.04 -4.44
C LEU A 781 -31.73 -29.34 -2.95
N THR A 782 -31.01 -30.41 -2.62
CA THR A 782 -30.63 -30.71 -1.24
C THR A 782 -29.41 -29.89 -0.84
N GLY A 783 -29.51 -29.14 0.26
CA GLY A 783 -28.42 -28.29 0.74
C GLY A 783 -28.19 -27.03 -0.10
N GLY A 784 -29.17 -26.59 -0.87
CA GLY A 784 -29.16 -25.31 -1.57
C GLY A 784 -29.57 -24.12 -0.69
N PRO A 785 -29.52 -22.88 -1.23
CA PRO A 785 -29.98 -21.68 -0.53
C PRO A 785 -31.50 -21.51 -0.53
N ASN A 786 -32.00 -20.67 0.38
CA ASN A 786 -33.39 -20.23 0.40
C ASN A 786 -33.58 -19.11 -0.63
N ILE A 787 -34.15 -19.43 -1.79
CA ILE A 787 -34.29 -18.48 -2.91
C ILE A 787 -35.69 -17.86 -2.89
N SER A 788 -35.78 -16.53 -2.96
CA SER A 788 -37.02 -15.77 -3.12
C SER A 788 -36.93 -14.81 -4.31
N GLY A 789 -38.08 -14.29 -4.74
CA GLY A 789 -38.20 -13.41 -5.91
C GLY A 789 -38.65 -14.14 -7.18
N SER A 790 -38.96 -13.38 -8.23
CA SER A 790 -39.48 -13.88 -9.50
C SER A 790 -38.95 -13.07 -10.68
N GLY A 791 -39.01 -13.64 -11.89
CA GLY A 791 -38.53 -12.97 -13.11
C GLY A 791 -37.01 -12.85 -13.24
N TYR A 792 -36.23 -13.57 -12.43
CA TYR A 792 -34.78 -13.71 -12.59
C TYR A 792 -34.43 -14.82 -13.58
N LYS A 793 -33.20 -14.79 -14.11
CA LYS A 793 -32.66 -15.79 -15.02
C LYS A 793 -31.93 -16.88 -14.23
N THR A 794 -32.26 -18.14 -14.47
CA THR A 794 -31.63 -19.25 -13.72
C THR A 794 -30.19 -19.47 -14.18
N PHE A 795 -29.95 -19.53 -15.49
CA PHE A 795 -28.61 -19.74 -16.04
C PHE A 795 -28.30 -18.76 -17.16
N MET A 796 -27.04 -18.33 -17.16
CA MET A 796 -26.29 -18.08 -18.38
C MET A 796 -25.37 -19.27 -18.65
N LEU A 797 -25.49 -19.88 -19.82
CA LEU A 797 -24.56 -20.88 -20.34
C LEU A 797 -23.51 -20.18 -21.19
N TYR A 798 -22.24 -20.30 -20.80
CA TYR A 798 -21.13 -19.61 -21.45
C TYR A 798 -19.97 -20.57 -21.79
N LEU A 799 -19.57 -20.67 -23.07
CA LEU A 799 -18.61 -21.70 -23.52
C LEU A 799 -19.08 -23.12 -23.19
N SER A 800 -20.40 -23.34 -23.18
CA SER A 800 -21.04 -24.56 -22.73
C SER A 800 -21.72 -25.27 -23.90
N GLU A 801 -22.37 -26.39 -23.65
CA GLU A 801 -23.18 -27.13 -24.62
C GLU A 801 -24.57 -27.38 -24.02
N LEU A 802 -25.62 -26.94 -24.72
CA LEU A 802 -27.02 -27.20 -24.35
C LEU A 802 -27.60 -28.30 -25.22
N THR A 803 -28.12 -29.37 -24.63
CA THR A 803 -28.99 -30.34 -25.32
C THR A 803 -30.45 -29.96 -25.10
N VAL A 804 -31.19 -29.72 -26.18
CA VAL A 804 -32.65 -29.57 -26.14
C VAL A 804 -33.27 -30.96 -26.23
N ASP A 805 -33.54 -31.55 -25.07
CA ASP A 805 -34.09 -32.90 -24.87
C ASP A 805 -35.62 -32.93 -24.70
N ASN A 806 -36.25 -31.76 -24.59
CA ASN A 806 -37.70 -31.57 -24.47
C ASN A 806 -38.26 -30.69 -25.59
N THR A 807 -39.56 -30.78 -25.83
CA THR A 807 -40.27 -29.87 -26.75
C THR A 807 -40.12 -28.42 -26.29
N VAL A 808 -39.83 -27.53 -27.23
CA VAL A 808 -39.69 -26.09 -27.02
C VAL A 808 -40.78 -25.34 -27.75
N ASN A 809 -41.49 -24.48 -27.04
CA ASN A 809 -42.44 -23.51 -27.61
C ASN A 809 -41.85 -22.09 -27.55
N LEU A 810 -41.35 -21.60 -28.68
CA LEU A 810 -40.79 -20.26 -28.83
C LEU A 810 -41.83 -19.13 -28.63
N ASP A 811 -43.13 -19.46 -28.72
CA ASP A 811 -44.20 -18.49 -28.48
C ASP A 811 -44.48 -18.28 -26.99
N ASN A 812 -44.09 -19.25 -26.14
CA ASN A 812 -44.26 -19.20 -24.70
C ASN A 812 -43.05 -18.56 -24.02
N ALA A 813 -43.21 -17.34 -23.51
CA ALA A 813 -42.11 -16.62 -22.84
C ALA A 813 -41.54 -17.33 -21.60
N THR A 814 -42.29 -18.25 -20.97
CA THR A 814 -41.87 -19.03 -19.79
C THR A 814 -41.39 -20.43 -20.14
N ASP A 815 -41.24 -20.76 -21.43
CA ASP A 815 -40.58 -22.00 -21.82
C ASP A 815 -39.14 -22.00 -21.28
N PRO A 816 -38.65 -23.10 -20.69
CA PRO A 816 -37.29 -23.16 -20.14
C PRO A 816 -36.21 -22.73 -21.12
N TYR A 817 -36.42 -22.92 -22.44
CA TYR A 817 -35.46 -22.48 -23.45
C TYR A 817 -35.43 -20.95 -23.60
N ASN A 818 -36.59 -20.30 -23.55
CA ASN A 818 -36.72 -18.84 -23.64
C ASN A 818 -36.29 -18.12 -22.36
N GLU A 819 -36.27 -18.84 -21.23
CA GLU A 819 -35.76 -18.33 -19.97
C GLU A 819 -34.23 -18.36 -19.85
N LEU A 820 -33.53 -19.12 -20.69
CA LEU A 820 -32.07 -19.21 -20.68
C LEU A 820 -31.38 -18.00 -21.33
N GLU A 821 -30.18 -17.73 -20.85
CA GLU A 821 -29.20 -16.93 -21.57
C GLU A 821 -28.10 -17.86 -22.07
N ILE A 822 -27.83 -17.84 -23.37
CA ILE A 822 -26.84 -18.73 -23.99
C ILE A 822 -25.91 -17.86 -24.81
N ALA A 823 -24.62 -17.88 -24.50
CA ALA A 823 -23.61 -17.11 -25.20
C ALA A 823 -22.38 -17.96 -25.49
N ASN A 824 -21.80 -17.82 -26.67
CA ASN A 824 -20.59 -18.52 -27.09
C ASN A 824 -20.63 -20.04 -26.87
N SER A 825 -21.82 -20.64 -26.95
CA SER A 825 -22.06 -22.02 -26.57
C SER A 825 -22.54 -22.84 -27.76
N SER A 826 -22.47 -24.16 -27.63
CA SER A 826 -23.03 -25.11 -28.59
C SER A 826 -24.46 -25.48 -28.20
N ILE A 827 -25.31 -25.80 -29.18
CA ILE A 827 -26.69 -26.24 -28.96
C ILE A 827 -26.96 -27.48 -29.80
N ILE A 828 -27.51 -28.52 -29.20
CA ILE A 828 -27.92 -29.77 -29.86
C ILE A 828 -29.43 -29.94 -29.67
N ASN A 829 -30.20 -29.79 -30.73
CA ASN A 829 -31.63 -30.08 -30.71
C ASN A 829 -31.91 -31.55 -30.98
N LYS A 830 -32.50 -32.25 -30.01
CA LYS A 830 -32.96 -33.65 -30.14
C LYS A 830 -34.48 -33.80 -30.13
N ASN A 831 -35.21 -32.68 -30.06
CA ASN A 831 -36.66 -32.67 -29.93
C ASN A 831 -37.31 -31.63 -30.86
N THR A 832 -38.58 -31.32 -30.65
CA THR A 832 -39.34 -30.37 -31.48
C THR A 832 -39.24 -28.96 -30.91
N MET A 833 -38.75 -28.00 -31.70
CA MET A 833 -38.82 -26.57 -31.42
C MET A 833 -39.85 -25.93 -32.36
N SER A 834 -40.88 -25.29 -31.83
CA SER A 834 -41.95 -24.68 -32.62
C SER A 834 -42.17 -23.20 -32.30
N GLY A 835 -42.53 -22.39 -33.31
CA GLY A 835 -42.89 -20.99 -33.14
C GLY A 835 -43.72 -20.45 -34.31
N SER A 836 -44.60 -19.50 -34.04
CA SER A 836 -45.54 -18.93 -35.02
C SER A 836 -45.43 -17.42 -35.22
N LYS A 837 -44.61 -16.72 -34.43
CA LYS A 837 -44.48 -15.26 -34.48
C LYS A 837 -43.46 -14.80 -35.54
N ASN A 838 -43.65 -13.57 -36.02
CA ASN A 838 -42.74 -12.92 -36.96
C ASN A 838 -41.31 -12.86 -36.38
N ARG A 839 -40.29 -13.09 -37.22
CA ARG A 839 -38.86 -12.91 -36.89
C ARG A 839 -38.32 -13.80 -35.76
N GLN A 840 -39.01 -14.88 -35.40
CA GLN A 840 -38.49 -15.85 -34.42
C GLN A 840 -37.26 -16.60 -34.91
N VAL A 841 -36.41 -17.00 -33.96
CA VAL A 841 -35.20 -17.78 -34.22
C VAL A 841 -35.13 -18.98 -33.28
N ALA A 842 -34.90 -20.19 -33.82
CA ALA A 842 -34.89 -21.40 -33.01
C ALA A 842 -33.54 -21.62 -32.31
N MET A 843 -32.43 -21.65 -33.05
CA MET A 843 -31.08 -21.76 -32.49
C MET A 843 -30.18 -20.67 -33.04
N ALA A 844 -29.49 -19.93 -32.16
CA ALA A 844 -28.61 -18.87 -32.61
C ALA A 844 -27.45 -18.62 -31.66
N GLN A 845 -26.22 -18.62 -32.17
CA GLN A 845 -25.00 -18.37 -31.39
C GLN A 845 -23.94 -17.64 -32.21
N GLU A 846 -23.25 -16.69 -31.57
CA GLU A 846 -22.08 -16.04 -32.16
C GLU A 846 -20.83 -16.46 -31.40
N ASN A 847 -19.81 -16.85 -32.15
CA ASN A 847 -18.52 -17.11 -31.56
C ASN A 847 -17.86 -15.78 -31.17
N GLY A 848 -17.00 -15.82 -30.16
CA GLY A 848 -16.39 -14.62 -29.58
C GLY A 848 -14.88 -14.74 -29.53
N LYS A 849 -14.30 -14.07 -28.53
CA LYS A 849 -12.86 -14.06 -28.23
C LYS A 849 -12.64 -14.56 -26.82
N ASP A 850 -11.45 -14.95 -26.40
CA ASP A 850 -11.12 -15.20 -24.99
C ASP A 850 -10.92 -13.88 -24.20
N THR A 851 -10.42 -13.96 -22.96
CA THR A 851 -10.13 -12.80 -22.11
C THR A 851 -8.93 -11.98 -22.59
N SER A 852 -8.10 -12.54 -23.46
CA SER A 852 -6.95 -11.89 -24.11
C SER A 852 -7.29 -11.36 -25.51
N SER A 853 -8.59 -11.26 -25.82
CA SER A 853 -9.10 -10.82 -27.13
C SER A 853 -8.71 -11.72 -28.32
N VAL A 854 -8.31 -12.97 -28.07
CA VAL A 854 -8.02 -13.96 -29.12
C VAL A 854 -9.31 -14.64 -29.56
N PRO A 855 -9.68 -14.63 -30.85
CA PRO A 855 -10.87 -15.32 -31.35
C PRO A 855 -10.85 -16.82 -31.04
N PHE A 856 -11.99 -17.35 -30.61
CA PHE A 856 -12.13 -18.79 -30.39
C PHE A 856 -12.14 -19.57 -31.71
N PRO A 857 -11.73 -20.85 -31.71
CA PRO A 857 -11.87 -21.73 -32.86
C PRO A 857 -13.35 -21.92 -33.23
N ALA A 858 -13.63 -22.18 -34.51
CA ALA A 858 -15.01 -22.34 -35.00
C ALA A 858 -15.77 -23.50 -34.30
N SER A 859 -15.04 -24.50 -33.80
CA SER A 859 -15.60 -25.63 -33.04
C SER A 859 -16.16 -25.25 -31.66
N GLN A 860 -15.88 -24.03 -31.16
CA GLN A 860 -16.41 -23.56 -29.87
C GLN A 860 -17.93 -23.36 -29.93
N VAL A 861 -18.46 -22.96 -31.09
CA VAL A 861 -19.89 -22.78 -31.34
C VAL A 861 -20.32 -23.76 -32.44
N LYS A 862 -20.97 -24.84 -32.02
CA LYS A 862 -21.58 -25.82 -32.89
C LYS A 862 -23.09 -25.90 -32.63
N LEU A 863 -23.89 -25.64 -33.66
CA LEU A 863 -25.34 -25.82 -33.62
C LEU A 863 -25.71 -27.08 -34.40
N THR A 864 -26.37 -28.02 -33.74
CA THR A 864 -26.75 -29.31 -34.33
C THR A 864 -28.25 -29.50 -34.20
N ASN A 865 -28.97 -29.70 -35.31
CA ASN A 865 -30.31 -30.28 -35.28
C ASN A 865 -30.16 -31.78 -35.54
N ASP A 866 -30.25 -32.57 -34.48
CA ASP A 866 -29.96 -34.00 -34.52
C ASP A 866 -31.00 -34.77 -35.35
N ALA A 867 -30.77 -36.04 -35.67
CA ALA A 867 -31.65 -36.81 -36.55
C ALA A 867 -33.11 -36.91 -36.03
N SER A 868 -33.30 -36.88 -34.71
CA SER A 868 -34.63 -36.82 -34.07
C SER A 868 -35.18 -35.39 -33.91
N GLY A 869 -34.34 -34.38 -34.12
CA GLY A 869 -34.67 -32.97 -33.95
C GLY A 869 -35.59 -32.43 -35.05
N LYS A 870 -36.54 -31.59 -34.65
CA LYS A 870 -37.47 -30.90 -35.55
C LYS A 870 -37.52 -29.41 -35.21
N ILE A 871 -37.36 -28.53 -36.19
CA ILE A 871 -37.58 -27.09 -36.07
C ILE A 871 -38.77 -26.73 -36.97
N ASN A 872 -39.87 -26.23 -36.38
CA ASN A 872 -41.10 -25.90 -37.09
C ASN A 872 -41.49 -24.43 -36.83
N LEU A 873 -41.11 -23.54 -37.74
CA LEU A 873 -41.41 -22.11 -37.65
C LEU A 873 -42.45 -21.74 -38.70
N THR A 874 -43.63 -21.27 -38.29
CA THR A 874 -44.72 -20.91 -39.22
C THR A 874 -44.86 -19.41 -39.45
N GLY A 875 -44.22 -18.59 -38.61
CA GLY A 875 -44.19 -17.13 -38.76
C GLY A 875 -43.44 -16.65 -40.00
N GLU A 876 -43.62 -15.39 -40.37
CA GLU A 876 -42.82 -14.76 -41.43
C GLU A 876 -41.42 -14.37 -40.90
N GLU A 877 -40.46 -14.19 -41.82
CA GLU A 877 -39.12 -13.65 -41.54
C GLU A 877 -38.31 -14.40 -40.46
N THR A 878 -38.65 -15.67 -40.23
CA THR A 878 -38.04 -16.52 -39.19
C THR A 878 -36.64 -17.00 -39.59
N THR A 879 -35.87 -17.49 -38.62
CA THR A 879 -34.58 -18.15 -38.87
C THR A 879 -34.47 -19.45 -38.10
N GLY A 880 -34.24 -20.58 -38.77
CA GLY A 880 -34.13 -21.87 -38.09
C GLY A 880 -32.87 -21.93 -37.24
N MET A 881 -31.70 -21.88 -37.88
CA MET A 881 -30.39 -21.93 -37.24
C MET A 881 -29.54 -20.75 -37.69
N TYR A 882 -28.91 -20.03 -36.75
CA TYR A 882 -27.99 -18.94 -37.04
C TYR A 882 -26.65 -19.13 -36.32
N ALA A 883 -25.53 -19.05 -37.03
CA ALA A 883 -24.22 -19.02 -36.41
C ALA A 883 -23.32 -17.94 -37.00
N LYS A 884 -22.54 -17.27 -36.14
CA LYS A 884 -21.41 -16.46 -36.58
C LYS A 884 -20.09 -17.13 -36.22
N ARG A 885 -19.21 -17.33 -37.22
CA ARG A 885 -17.90 -17.98 -37.07
C ARG A 885 -17.99 -19.32 -36.30
N GLY A 886 -19.00 -20.11 -36.65
CA GLY A 886 -19.31 -21.38 -36.00
C GLY A 886 -19.54 -22.52 -37.00
N GLN A 887 -20.12 -23.61 -36.52
CA GLN A 887 -20.46 -24.78 -37.33
C GLN A 887 -21.94 -25.12 -37.16
N ILE A 888 -22.63 -25.39 -38.26
CA ILE A 888 -24.04 -25.79 -38.29
C ILE A 888 -24.17 -27.17 -38.95
N ASP A 889 -24.86 -28.09 -38.29
CA ASP A 889 -25.16 -29.44 -38.78
C ASP A 889 -26.66 -29.74 -38.65
N ASN A 890 -27.37 -29.88 -39.77
CA ASN A 890 -28.75 -30.31 -39.80
C ASN A 890 -28.86 -31.77 -40.25
N LYS A 891 -29.23 -32.65 -39.33
CA LYS A 891 -29.53 -34.07 -39.58
C LYS A 891 -31.03 -34.37 -39.48
N GLY A 892 -31.77 -33.54 -38.75
CA GLY A 892 -33.21 -33.65 -38.55
C GLY A 892 -34.04 -32.87 -39.57
N GLU A 893 -35.21 -32.41 -39.16
CA GLU A 893 -36.14 -31.65 -40.00
C GLU A 893 -36.16 -30.15 -39.62
N ILE A 894 -36.11 -29.26 -40.62
CA ILE A 894 -36.35 -27.82 -40.46
C ILE A 894 -37.47 -27.41 -41.42
N SER A 895 -38.49 -26.73 -40.92
CA SER A 895 -39.55 -26.10 -41.70
C SER A 895 -39.67 -24.63 -41.31
N VAL A 896 -39.69 -23.73 -42.30
CA VAL A 896 -39.82 -22.29 -42.07
C VAL A 896 -40.98 -21.69 -42.87
N GLY A 897 -41.59 -20.64 -42.33
CA GLY A 897 -42.69 -19.90 -42.94
C GLY A 897 -42.24 -19.00 -44.10
N LYS A 898 -43.00 -17.95 -44.41
CA LYS A 898 -42.67 -17.05 -45.54
C LYS A 898 -41.46 -16.16 -45.25
N LYS A 899 -40.75 -15.70 -46.28
CA LYS A 899 -39.63 -14.73 -46.22
C LYS A 899 -38.54 -15.12 -45.21
N SER A 900 -38.38 -16.41 -44.93
CA SER A 900 -37.58 -16.93 -43.82
C SER A 900 -36.23 -17.49 -44.30
N THR A 901 -35.36 -17.85 -43.35
CA THR A 901 -34.08 -18.52 -43.66
C THR A 901 -33.93 -19.78 -42.81
N ALA A 902 -33.85 -20.97 -43.40
CA ALA A 902 -33.76 -22.19 -42.58
C ALA A 902 -32.41 -22.28 -41.84
N ILE A 903 -31.30 -22.00 -42.53
CA ILE A 903 -29.95 -21.94 -41.96
C ILE A 903 -29.25 -20.67 -42.45
N TYR A 904 -28.74 -19.86 -41.53
CA TYR A 904 -27.93 -18.68 -41.82
C TYR A 904 -26.57 -18.78 -41.13
N LEU A 905 -25.48 -18.81 -41.88
CA LEU A 905 -24.13 -18.71 -41.34
C LEU A 905 -23.41 -17.47 -41.87
N GLU A 906 -22.82 -16.69 -40.95
CA GLU A 906 -21.92 -15.58 -41.25
C GLU A 906 -20.50 -15.93 -40.75
N ASP A 907 -19.52 -15.97 -41.64
CA ASP A 907 -18.11 -16.20 -41.29
C ASP A 907 -17.32 -14.92 -41.52
N ASP A 908 -16.74 -14.37 -40.46
CA ASP A 908 -15.93 -13.14 -40.50
C ASP A 908 -14.42 -13.43 -40.55
N ASP A 909 -14.02 -14.69 -40.72
CA ASP A 909 -12.65 -15.16 -40.91
C ASP A 909 -11.69 -14.90 -39.74
N LEU A 910 -12.21 -14.44 -38.61
CA LEU A 910 -11.40 -14.09 -37.45
C LEU A 910 -10.93 -15.30 -36.64
N GLY A 911 -11.41 -16.51 -36.90
CA GLY A 911 -11.15 -17.64 -36.02
C GLY A 911 -9.69 -18.11 -36.05
N THR A 912 -9.40 -19.13 -35.28
CA THR A 912 -8.05 -19.70 -35.17
C THR A 912 -7.93 -21.07 -35.82
N SER A 913 -9.00 -21.58 -36.45
CA SER A 913 -9.04 -22.93 -37.02
C SER A 913 -8.68 -22.94 -38.52
N PRO A 914 -8.09 -24.02 -39.05
CA PRO A 914 -7.85 -24.17 -40.49
C PRO A 914 -9.17 -24.31 -41.30
N THR A 915 -10.24 -24.73 -40.63
CA THR A 915 -11.60 -24.81 -41.17
C THR A 915 -12.54 -23.95 -40.34
N GLU A 916 -13.21 -23.00 -40.98
CA GLU A 916 -14.13 -22.03 -40.37
C GLU A 916 -15.44 -21.99 -41.13
N GLY A 917 -16.52 -21.58 -40.48
CA GLY A 917 -17.83 -21.41 -41.10
C GLY A 917 -18.25 -22.63 -41.92
N THR A 918 -18.87 -23.63 -41.30
CA THR A 918 -19.34 -24.83 -42.01
C THR A 918 -20.84 -25.03 -41.83
N VAL A 919 -21.56 -25.26 -42.92
CA VAL A 919 -22.95 -25.73 -42.91
C VAL A 919 -23.02 -27.10 -43.59
N THR A 920 -23.55 -28.10 -42.87
CA THR A 920 -23.88 -29.40 -43.44
C THR A 920 -25.37 -29.65 -43.28
N ASN A 921 -26.05 -30.01 -44.38
CA ASN A 921 -27.42 -30.52 -44.35
C ASN A 921 -27.42 -31.98 -44.80
N SER A 922 -27.66 -32.91 -43.88
CA SER A 922 -27.95 -34.32 -44.17
C SER A 922 -29.42 -34.69 -43.90
N GLY A 923 -30.15 -33.80 -43.23
CA GLY A 923 -31.57 -33.93 -42.93
C GLY A 923 -32.47 -33.31 -44.01
N LYS A 924 -33.65 -32.84 -43.58
CA LYS A 924 -34.69 -32.28 -44.45
C LYS A 924 -34.94 -30.80 -44.13
N ILE A 925 -35.03 -29.97 -45.15
CA ILE A 925 -35.42 -28.55 -45.07
C ILE A 925 -36.67 -28.32 -45.92
N THR A 926 -37.70 -27.68 -45.36
CA THR A 926 -38.93 -27.28 -46.04
C THR A 926 -39.12 -25.76 -46.00
N LEU A 927 -39.38 -25.13 -47.14
CA LEU A 927 -39.41 -23.66 -47.27
C LEU A 927 -40.82 -23.13 -47.57
N GLY A 928 -41.21 -22.06 -46.89
CA GLY A 928 -42.34 -21.22 -47.29
C GLY A 928 -41.96 -20.20 -48.36
N GLU A 929 -42.97 -19.54 -48.93
CA GLU A 929 -42.82 -18.54 -50.01
C GLU A 929 -41.73 -17.50 -49.73
N LYS A 930 -40.93 -17.11 -50.73
CA LYS A 930 -39.86 -16.09 -50.61
C LYS A 930 -38.74 -16.42 -49.61
N SER A 931 -38.58 -17.69 -49.23
CA SER A 931 -37.59 -18.10 -48.22
C SER A 931 -36.31 -18.66 -48.82
N THR A 932 -35.23 -18.64 -48.04
CA THR A 932 -33.95 -19.28 -48.37
C THR A 932 -33.72 -20.50 -47.48
N GLY A 933 -33.25 -21.63 -48.05
CA GLY A 933 -32.86 -22.80 -47.27
C GLY A 933 -31.57 -22.56 -46.52
N VAL A 934 -30.45 -22.51 -47.22
CA VAL A 934 -29.15 -22.17 -46.62
C VAL A 934 -28.69 -20.83 -47.15
N TYR A 935 -28.36 -19.89 -46.26
CA TYR A 935 -27.67 -18.66 -46.60
C TYR A 935 -26.30 -18.66 -45.92
N PHE A 936 -25.25 -18.66 -46.71
CA PHE A 936 -23.87 -18.57 -46.22
C PHE A 936 -23.23 -17.30 -46.71
N LYS A 937 -22.61 -16.56 -45.80
CA LYS A 937 -21.89 -15.32 -46.10
C LYS A 937 -20.49 -15.33 -45.54
N ASN A 938 -19.51 -14.94 -46.35
CA ASN A 938 -18.12 -14.82 -45.93
C ASN A 938 -17.36 -13.74 -46.73
N GLY A 939 -16.33 -13.17 -46.12
CA GLY A 939 -15.39 -12.27 -46.78
C GLY A 939 -14.37 -13.01 -47.66
N VAL A 940 -13.11 -12.56 -47.61
CA VAL A 940 -11.98 -13.23 -48.25
C VAL A 940 -11.18 -13.97 -47.17
N SER A 941 -11.03 -15.27 -47.35
CA SER A 941 -10.43 -16.20 -46.42
C SER A 941 -9.48 -17.14 -47.14
N SER A 942 -8.39 -17.51 -46.48
CA SER A 942 -7.55 -18.63 -46.88
C SER A 942 -7.94 -19.94 -46.19
N LYS A 943 -8.98 -19.93 -45.34
CA LYS A 943 -9.37 -21.07 -44.49
C LYS A 943 -10.45 -21.88 -45.18
N ALA A 944 -10.45 -23.19 -44.96
CA ALA A 944 -11.47 -24.09 -45.49
C ALA A 944 -12.83 -23.83 -44.84
N GLY A 945 -13.89 -24.43 -45.38
CA GLY A 945 -15.26 -24.27 -44.88
C GLY A 945 -16.30 -24.35 -45.99
N GLY A 946 -17.50 -23.80 -45.72
CA GLY A 946 -18.56 -23.61 -46.70
C GLY A 946 -19.82 -24.43 -46.46
N VAL A 947 -20.57 -24.72 -47.52
CA VAL A 947 -21.90 -25.35 -47.48
C VAL A 947 -21.90 -26.67 -48.25
N THR A 948 -22.37 -27.73 -47.60
CA THR A 948 -22.63 -29.04 -48.23
C THR A 948 -24.05 -29.52 -47.93
N ASN A 949 -24.81 -29.82 -48.97
CA ASN A 949 -26.10 -30.50 -48.87
C ASN A 949 -25.97 -31.97 -49.30
N SER A 950 -26.11 -32.90 -48.37
CA SER A 950 -26.21 -34.35 -48.61
C SER A 950 -27.60 -34.92 -48.24
N GLY A 951 -28.53 -34.06 -47.83
CA GLY A 951 -29.91 -34.38 -47.49
C GLY A 951 -30.91 -33.74 -48.46
N LYS A 952 -32.11 -33.40 -47.98
CA LYS A 952 -33.20 -32.86 -48.80
C LYS A 952 -33.48 -31.39 -48.49
N ILE A 953 -33.63 -30.57 -49.54
CA ILE A 953 -34.21 -29.22 -49.45
C ILE A 953 -35.39 -29.16 -50.41
N GLY A 954 -36.59 -28.85 -49.92
CA GLY A 954 -37.80 -28.88 -50.74
C GLY A 954 -38.81 -27.77 -50.46
N SER A 955 -39.60 -27.44 -51.48
CA SER A 955 -40.72 -26.49 -51.36
C SER A 955 -41.69 -26.62 -52.52
N SER A 956 -42.97 -26.38 -52.25
CA SER A 956 -44.00 -26.14 -53.27
C SER A 956 -44.39 -24.67 -53.37
N ALA A 957 -43.75 -23.79 -52.60
CA ALA A 957 -44.04 -22.36 -52.57
C ALA A 957 -43.19 -21.60 -53.60
N ASN A 958 -43.70 -20.47 -54.05
CA ASN A 958 -43.03 -19.66 -55.06
C ASN A 958 -41.89 -18.83 -54.48
N ASN A 959 -40.97 -18.40 -55.35
CA ASN A 959 -39.89 -17.45 -55.06
C ASN A 959 -38.88 -17.94 -54.01
N VAL A 960 -38.66 -19.25 -53.88
CA VAL A 960 -37.73 -19.78 -52.88
C VAL A 960 -36.33 -19.96 -53.45
N ILE A 961 -35.31 -19.87 -52.59
CA ILE A 961 -33.93 -20.22 -52.93
C ILE A 961 -33.48 -21.37 -52.04
N ALA A 962 -33.09 -22.52 -52.58
CA ALA A 962 -32.67 -23.64 -51.72
C ALA A 962 -31.33 -23.34 -51.02
N MET A 963 -30.32 -22.85 -51.75
CA MET A 963 -29.05 -22.43 -51.15
C MET A 963 -28.49 -21.18 -51.82
N THR A 964 -28.10 -20.20 -51.01
CA THR A 964 -27.36 -19.00 -51.39
C THR A 964 -25.99 -19.02 -50.76
N PHE A 965 -24.96 -18.80 -51.57
CA PHE A 965 -23.57 -18.79 -51.15
C PHE A 965 -22.90 -17.50 -51.62
N ASP A 966 -22.68 -16.58 -50.68
CA ASP A 966 -22.06 -15.26 -50.91
C ASP A 966 -20.67 -15.26 -50.28
N THR A 967 -19.62 -15.41 -51.08
CA THR A 967 -18.25 -15.44 -50.56
C THR A 967 -17.26 -14.69 -51.45
N GLY A 968 -16.29 -14.03 -50.80
CA GLY A 968 -15.06 -13.53 -51.43
C GLY A 968 -13.95 -14.60 -51.52
N SER A 969 -14.15 -15.78 -50.94
CA SER A 969 -13.09 -16.80 -50.75
C SER A 969 -13.02 -17.82 -51.87
N ASN A 970 -11.80 -18.27 -52.18
CA ASN A 970 -11.54 -19.35 -53.14
C ASN A 970 -11.46 -20.73 -52.46
N THR A 971 -11.35 -20.77 -51.14
CA THR A 971 -11.07 -21.98 -50.34
C THR A 971 -12.32 -22.63 -49.75
N LYS A 972 -13.49 -22.01 -49.90
CA LYS A 972 -14.76 -22.50 -49.34
C LYS A 972 -15.48 -23.39 -50.35
N THR A 973 -16.14 -24.44 -49.85
CA THR A 973 -16.89 -25.41 -50.65
C THR A 973 -18.35 -24.99 -50.78
N PHE A 974 -18.93 -25.09 -51.98
CA PHE A 974 -20.38 -24.94 -52.17
C PHE A 974 -20.92 -26.10 -53.01
N LYS A 975 -21.59 -27.05 -52.36
CA LYS A 975 -21.92 -28.34 -52.99
C LYS A 975 -23.32 -28.86 -52.63
N ASN A 976 -24.10 -29.24 -53.64
CA ASN A 976 -25.15 -30.25 -53.50
C ASN A 976 -24.52 -31.62 -53.77
N ASP A 977 -24.21 -32.37 -52.72
CA ASP A 977 -23.42 -33.59 -52.78
C ASP A 977 -24.21 -34.76 -53.39
N THR A 978 -23.55 -35.91 -53.61
CA THR A 978 -24.10 -37.07 -54.34
C THR A 978 -25.45 -37.56 -53.77
N ALA A 979 -25.61 -37.55 -52.45
CA ALA A 979 -26.87 -37.93 -51.78
C ALA A 979 -27.89 -36.77 -51.68
N GLY A 980 -27.47 -35.55 -52.01
CA GLY A 980 -28.27 -34.33 -51.87
C GLY A 980 -29.42 -34.25 -52.88
N GLU A 981 -30.62 -33.95 -52.40
CA GLU A 981 -31.82 -33.71 -53.21
C GLU A 981 -32.34 -32.28 -52.99
N ILE A 982 -32.48 -31.52 -54.06
CA ILE A 982 -33.20 -30.24 -54.06
C ILE A 982 -34.46 -30.40 -54.92
N ASN A 983 -35.64 -30.14 -54.35
CA ASN A 983 -36.92 -30.33 -55.04
C ASN A 983 -37.84 -29.12 -54.85
N LEU A 984 -37.91 -28.25 -55.86
CA LEU A 984 -38.65 -26.98 -55.82
C LEU A 984 -39.75 -27.00 -56.88
N THR A 985 -40.99 -27.27 -56.48
CA THR A 985 -42.12 -27.38 -57.42
C THR A 985 -42.94 -26.10 -57.56
N GLY A 986 -42.68 -25.08 -56.73
CA GLY A 986 -43.24 -23.74 -56.90
C GLY A 986 -42.54 -22.96 -58.02
N ASP A 987 -43.13 -21.83 -58.41
CA ASP A 987 -42.63 -20.98 -59.50
C ASP A 987 -41.55 -19.99 -59.03
N ASN A 988 -40.77 -19.42 -59.95
CA ASN A 988 -39.76 -18.37 -59.73
C ASN A 988 -38.67 -18.71 -58.71
N SER A 989 -38.27 -19.99 -58.61
CA SER A 989 -37.40 -20.52 -57.55
C SER A 989 -36.01 -20.89 -58.05
N THR A 990 -34.99 -20.72 -57.21
CA THR A 990 -33.59 -21.05 -57.54
C THR A 990 -33.07 -22.16 -56.63
N ALA A 991 -32.51 -23.24 -57.18
CA ALA A 991 -31.93 -24.29 -56.35
C ALA A 991 -30.58 -23.86 -55.73
N MET A 992 -29.59 -23.50 -56.55
CA MET A 992 -28.29 -23.02 -56.07
C MET A 992 -27.98 -21.64 -56.62
N TYR A 993 -27.80 -20.65 -55.73
CA TYR A 993 -27.37 -19.30 -56.08
C TYR A 993 -25.96 -19.03 -55.56
N ALA A 994 -25.01 -18.84 -56.46
CA ALA A 994 -23.61 -18.55 -56.14
C ALA A 994 -23.28 -17.09 -56.48
N THR A 995 -22.78 -16.33 -55.51
CA THR A 995 -22.43 -14.91 -55.66
C THR A 995 -21.19 -14.54 -54.83
N GLY A 996 -20.87 -13.24 -54.76
CA GLY A 996 -19.71 -12.70 -54.05
C GLY A 996 -18.50 -12.44 -54.97
N ALA A 997 -17.36 -12.11 -54.37
CA ALA A 997 -16.16 -11.71 -55.11
C ALA A 997 -15.18 -12.86 -55.38
N GLY A 998 -15.39 -14.05 -54.79
CA GLY A 998 -14.47 -15.18 -54.89
C GLY A 998 -14.46 -15.85 -56.26
N THR A 999 -13.42 -16.65 -56.51
CA THR A 999 -13.26 -17.54 -57.67
C THR A 999 -13.37 -18.99 -57.19
N TYR A 1000 -14.58 -19.54 -57.21
CA TYR A 1000 -14.87 -20.89 -56.71
C TYR A 1000 -15.84 -21.63 -57.63
N THR A 1001 -15.99 -22.93 -57.39
CA THR A 1001 -16.95 -23.78 -58.11
C THR A 1001 -18.18 -24.04 -57.24
N ALA A 1002 -19.36 -23.72 -57.76
CA ALA A 1002 -20.63 -24.20 -57.24
C ALA A 1002 -20.95 -25.54 -57.92
N GLU A 1003 -21.00 -26.62 -57.15
CA GLU A 1003 -21.13 -27.99 -57.69
C GLU A 1003 -22.46 -28.64 -57.32
N ASN A 1004 -23.19 -29.13 -58.33
CA ASN A 1004 -24.26 -30.11 -58.15
C ASN A 1004 -23.77 -31.51 -58.53
N ALA A 1005 -23.55 -32.39 -57.55
CA ALA A 1005 -23.31 -33.82 -57.74
C ALA A 1005 -24.56 -34.67 -57.48
N GLY A 1006 -25.56 -34.13 -56.78
CA GLY A 1006 -26.81 -34.80 -56.44
C GLY A 1006 -27.95 -34.58 -57.45
N LYS A 1007 -29.18 -34.53 -56.95
CA LYS A 1007 -30.41 -34.36 -57.75
C LYS A 1007 -31.04 -32.99 -57.52
N ILE A 1008 -31.36 -32.28 -58.58
CA ILE A 1008 -32.17 -31.06 -58.57
C ILE A 1008 -33.44 -31.32 -59.41
N THR A 1009 -34.62 -31.05 -58.84
CA THR A 1009 -35.92 -31.15 -59.52
C THR A 1009 -36.64 -29.81 -59.39
N LEU A 1010 -37.10 -29.27 -60.51
CA LEU A 1010 -37.82 -28.01 -60.59
C LEU A 1010 -39.21 -28.24 -61.21
N GLY A 1011 -40.21 -27.51 -60.71
CA GLY A 1011 -41.56 -27.47 -61.29
C GLY A 1011 -41.62 -26.58 -62.52
N ASN A 1012 -42.82 -26.51 -63.12
CA ASN A 1012 -43.09 -25.64 -64.27
C ASN A 1012 -43.02 -24.16 -63.88
N SER A 1013 -42.68 -23.31 -64.83
CA SER A 1013 -42.66 -21.86 -64.65
C SER A 1013 -43.67 -21.13 -65.51
N THR A 1014 -44.35 -20.16 -64.91
CA THR A 1014 -45.38 -19.38 -65.63
C THR A 1014 -44.81 -18.15 -66.31
N ASN A 1015 -43.58 -17.73 -65.95
CA ASN A 1015 -42.90 -16.55 -66.48
C ASN A 1015 -41.51 -16.89 -67.04
N THR A 1016 -41.34 -16.79 -68.36
CA THR A 1016 -40.06 -17.07 -69.05
C THR A 1016 -38.94 -16.11 -68.69
N ASN A 1017 -39.25 -14.90 -68.19
CA ASN A 1017 -38.25 -13.93 -67.74
C ASN A 1017 -37.84 -14.12 -66.28
N ASN A 1018 -38.53 -15.00 -65.54
CA ASN A 1018 -38.18 -15.34 -64.16
C ASN A 1018 -38.45 -16.84 -63.89
N PRO A 1019 -37.82 -17.75 -64.65
CA PRO A 1019 -38.11 -19.17 -64.55
C PRO A 1019 -37.54 -19.77 -63.26
N ASN A 1020 -37.90 -21.02 -63.00
CA ASN A 1020 -37.17 -21.84 -62.05
C ASN A 1020 -35.75 -22.11 -62.57
N VAL A 1021 -34.74 -21.88 -61.73
CA VAL A 1021 -33.33 -22.03 -62.11
C VAL A 1021 -32.62 -23.05 -61.24
N ALA A 1022 -31.94 -24.03 -61.84
CA ALA A 1022 -31.24 -25.07 -61.10
C ALA A 1022 -29.97 -24.53 -60.43
N MET A 1023 -29.15 -23.81 -61.18
CA MET A 1023 -27.91 -23.21 -60.71
C MET A 1023 -27.78 -21.83 -61.35
N PHE A 1024 -27.58 -20.80 -60.54
CA PHE A 1024 -27.49 -19.42 -60.98
C PHE A 1024 -26.27 -18.73 -60.36
N THR A 1025 -25.60 -17.89 -61.15
CA THR A 1025 -24.62 -16.93 -60.65
C THR A 1025 -24.75 -15.63 -61.41
N ASP A 1026 -24.56 -14.52 -60.70
CA ASP A 1026 -24.49 -13.17 -61.26
C ASP A 1026 -23.04 -12.72 -61.49
N LYS A 1027 -22.06 -13.62 -61.33
CA LYS A 1027 -20.62 -13.33 -61.37
C LYS A 1027 -19.93 -14.17 -62.43
N SER A 1028 -19.18 -13.52 -63.32
CA SER A 1028 -18.48 -14.19 -64.42
C SER A 1028 -17.31 -15.07 -63.97
N GLN A 1029 -16.74 -14.80 -62.79
CA GLN A 1029 -15.62 -15.56 -62.24
C GLN A 1029 -16.02 -16.83 -61.48
N ILE A 1030 -17.30 -17.06 -61.21
CA ILE A 1030 -17.79 -18.24 -60.48
C ILE A 1030 -18.17 -19.33 -61.49
N THR A 1031 -17.65 -20.55 -61.29
CA THR A 1031 -17.96 -21.68 -62.16
C THR A 1031 -19.15 -22.48 -61.63
N LEU A 1032 -20.18 -22.68 -62.45
CA LEU A 1032 -21.28 -23.60 -62.17
C LEU A 1032 -20.97 -24.97 -62.78
N LYS A 1033 -20.94 -26.03 -61.95
CA LYS A 1033 -20.62 -27.40 -62.39
C LYS A 1033 -21.72 -28.38 -62.02
N ASN A 1034 -22.33 -29.03 -63.02
CA ASN A 1034 -23.27 -30.11 -62.79
C ASN A 1034 -22.64 -31.48 -63.13
N ASN A 1035 -22.42 -32.29 -62.11
CA ASN A 1035 -22.04 -33.71 -62.18
C ASN A 1035 -23.20 -34.66 -61.84
N GLY A 1036 -24.32 -34.13 -61.36
CA GLY A 1036 -25.52 -34.89 -60.98
C GLY A 1036 -26.66 -34.78 -62.00
N LYS A 1037 -27.90 -34.96 -61.53
CA LYS A 1037 -29.12 -34.92 -62.36
C LYS A 1037 -29.92 -33.65 -62.11
N ILE A 1038 -30.27 -32.94 -63.19
CA ILE A 1038 -31.22 -31.83 -63.17
C ILE A 1038 -32.46 -32.24 -63.97
N THR A 1039 -33.64 -32.12 -63.35
CA THR A 1039 -34.95 -32.22 -64.02
C THR A 1039 -35.62 -30.86 -63.93
N ALA A 1040 -35.80 -30.19 -65.07
CA ALA A 1040 -36.54 -28.92 -65.15
C ALA A 1040 -38.02 -29.17 -65.50
N GLY A 1041 -38.90 -28.26 -65.08
CA GLY A 1041 -40.29 -28.22 -65.54
C GLY A 1041 -40.44 -27.50 -66.87
N ASN A 1042 -41.68 -27.46 -67.37
CA ASN A 1042 -42.07 -26.77 -68.60
C ASN A 1042 -42.04 -25.25 -68.45
#